data_AF-A0A937R742-F1
#
_entry.id   AF-A0A937R742-F1
#
_cell.length_a   1.000
_cell.length_b   1.000
_cell.length_c   1.000
_cell.angle_alpha   90.00
_cell.angle_beta   90.00
_cell.angle_gamma   90.00
#
_symmetry.space_group_name_H-M   'P 1'
#
loop_
_entity.id
_entity.type
_entity.pdbx_description
1 polymer ?
#
loop_
_entity_poly.entity_id
_entity_poly.type
_entity_poly.pdbx_seq_one_letter_code
_entity_poly.pdbx_strand_id
1 'polypeptide(L)'
;MRRWLLVLALVGAACVGAAAPAWGMGAAPPDRAALVTRALREALESIVPVASALAPQSEPTGDVSVDYAEGSKALAVLDEAMRCEREGRWGDAARLYQHLIDERPNELCRHGPRLYLPIRAYAVERLAKFPPRGLAEYRLQVDKEAEALWRRASAGQDPAALDTLVSRFPLSSRGDDALAYLASRWTARGEYGRAMRAWRRLVRLGASSDVPATSVAAKVAVCLHQLGRADAARSLLERIGALVEPDDAVRVAGKRTPLDELAARLESLPDASQEHEPVAVRPGRLVWSDSLPTSAAVHRSHVPPSVSLWQDDRVYMPTVDIAPSVADGCMVYPSRTSLISRWLPTGKLRWEWPWAPEQRADNVAPQISMAENTDGRWACTVAEGQVWCPVPMVRLRGRQSPQLDGRMVALDAAGKGAARLLAAADGLAAPLDEGYFACPPVAAGRHLVAAVRVGRRGEEFHLTALRATDGQRLWRTYICGRGPEPTDLRGYHRPAFESLPAVSDGLVVACAGDGVVAAVEADSGRLQWAVAYDQLATRRRRILKRNDAWQDATPRIADGTVYVSPTDSDFLYAIALDSGQLLWRRPREDNRFLVAAHRDCVYVAGTRAACLDAKGEVEWERPLPNAVVGRPVLGGGVLHLPVGGGLVFLDATTGGILHHVTWTDWKDTQPRSFGADISSGDLQLAGEHLVITTPFTLNVFERWRLREAAERRLAQRPKDPAALYAMGLEHQWAGHLEQAAKALETTLEQAASNDPRLSDAQVADTRRRLAMCYEAAARRHEDRRRLDLALQNTLAALHHATQRKAQCRLRLRAARYRQRLRQWEAAVAGYGQVLAEAEPGGLLWGDARDGIRTVLSTAGRAVYAERERAAQEHRARNTADEWRLLLRLYPNSLAAPNALFRLAQLSRNEGDRAAARLAFHRLAREYPRSPNAPAALMELARGYATGGARAMARGVLARLRREYPKWQAPTSPTPQPRAAVPHDEGDTGPEAMLARPPSKAALASL
;
A
#
# COMPACT_ATOMS: atom_id res chain seq x y z
N MET A 1 -37.88 0.44 -23.21
CA MET A 1 -38.20 -1.00 -23.40
C MET A 1 -38.43 -1.44 -24.85
N ARG A 2 -38.90 -0.59 -25.79
CA ARG A 2 -39.03 -1.00 -27.21
C ARG A 2 -37.76 -0.90 -28.10
N ARG A 3 -36.61 -0.51 -27.54
CA ARG A 3 -35.30 -0.48 -28.25
C ARG A 3 -34.35 -1.64 -27.90
N TRP A 4 -34.75 -2.54 -27.00
CA TRP A 4 -33.96 -3.73 -26.62
C TRP A 4 -34.42 -5.03 -27.30
N LEU A 5 -35.59 -5.02 -27.95
CA LEU A 5 -36.12 -6.18 -28.70
C LEU A 5 -35.55 -6.30 -30.14
N LEU A 6 -34.89 -5.26 -30.66
CA LEU A 6 -34.37 -5.25 -32.03
C LEU A 6 -32.95 -5.81 -32.17
N VAL A 7 -32.23 -6.02 -31.07
CA VAL A 7 -30.87 -6.62 -31.09
C VAL A 7 -30.91 -8.14 -30.95
N LEU A 8 -31.94 -8.70 -30.31
CA LEU A 8 -32.14 -10.15 -30.19
C LEU A 8 -32.81 -10.80 -31.42
N ALA A 9 -33.39 -10.00 -32.32
CA ALA A 9 -33.99 -10.50 -33.57
C ALA A 9 -32.97 -10.66 -34.72
N LEU A 10 -31.71 -10.24 -34.55
CA LEU A 10 -30.67 -10.30 -35.58
C LEU A 10 -29.71 -11.50 -35.45
N VAL A 11 -29.88 -12.37 -34.45
CA VAL A 11 -29.06 -13.59 -34.27
C VAL A 11 -29.84 -14.88 -34.58
N GLY A 12 -31.15 -14.78 -34.87
CA GLY A 12 -32.03 -15.93 -35.09
C GLY A 12 -32.69 -15.99 -36.47
N ALA A 13 -31.93 -15.89 -37.57
CA ALA A 13 -32.37 -16.33 -38.90
C ALA A 13 -31.20 -16.28 -39.91
N ALA A 14 -30.43 -17.36 -40.01
CA ALA A 14 -29.50 -17.58 -41.13
C ALA A 14 -29.50 -19.07 -41.53
N CYS A 15 -30.62 -19.53 -42.07
CA CYS A 15 -30.73 -20.72 -42.93
C CYS A 15 -31.94 -20.52 -43.83
N VAL A 16 -31.69 -20.19 -45.11
CA VAL A 16 -32.47 -20.43 -46.34
C VAL A 16 -32.05 -19.35 -47.35
N GLY A 17 -31.55 -19.78 -48.51
CA GLY A 17 -30.89 -18.93 -49.49
C GLY A 17 -31.81 -18.08 -50.36
N ALA A 18 -31.28 -16.96 -50.84
CA ALA A 18 -31.56 -16.35 -52.14
C ALA A 18 -30.50 -15.27 -52.43
N ALA A 19 -30.04 -15.20 -53.67
CA ALA A 19 -29.01 -14.30 -54.16
C ALA A 19 -29.54 -12.87 -54.47
N ALA A 20 -28.64 -11.87 -54.37
CA ALA A 20 -28.54 -10.55 -55.07
C ALA A 20 -28.15 -9.39 -54.09
N PRO A 21 -27.59 -8.24 -54.55
CA PRO A 21 -26.15 -7.98 -54.53
C PRO A 21 -25.72 -6.75 -53.71
N ALA A 22 -24.39 -6.59 -53.62
CA ALA A 22 -23.61 -5.68 -52.80
C ALA A 22 -23.76 -4.17 -53.07
N TRP A 23 -23.98 -3.39 -52.01
CA TRP A 23 -23.49 -2.02 -51.73
C TRP A 23 -23.38 -1.97 -50.18
N GLY A 24 -22.36 -1.49 -49.46
CA GLY A 24 -21.20 -0.65 -49.69
C GLY A 24 -20.88 -0.02 -48.32
N MET A 25 -19.65 -0.21 -47.81
CA MET A 25 -19.08 0.38 -46.58
C MET A 25 -19.71 -0.03 -45.22
N GLY A 26 -19.47 -1.27 -44.80
CA GLY A 26 -19.49 -1.65 -43.38
C GLY A 26 -18.06 -1.79 -42.89
N ALA A 27 -17.67 -1.06 -41.84
CA ALA A 27 -16.43 -1.32 -41.13
C ALA A 27 -16.39 -2.80 -40.72
N ALA A 28 -15.30 -3.51 -41.03
CA ALA A 28 -15.14 -4.91 -40.67
C ALA A 28 -15.43 -5.10 -39.16
N PRO A 29 -16.17 -6.15 -38.76
CA PRO A 29 -16.38 -6.43 -37.35
C PRO A 29 -15.01 -6.54 -36.66
N PRO A 30 -14.83 -5.98 -35.45
CA PRO A 30 -13.55 -6.04 -34.76
C PRO A 30 -13.11 -7.50 -34.61
N ASP A 31 -11.85 -7.76 -34.96
CA ASP A 31 -11.25 -9.09 -34.88
C ASP A 31 -11.45 -9.68 -33.47
N ARG A 32 -12.01 -10.89 -33.40
CA ARG A 32 -12.32 -11.61 -32.17
C ARG A 32 -11.09 -11.77 -31.28
N ALA A 33 -9.92 -12.01 -31.89
CA ALA A 33 -8.65 -12.10 -31.16
C ALA A 33 -8.30 -10.78 -30.45
N ALA A 34 -8.62 -9.64 -31.07
CA ALA A 34 -8.41 -8.32 -30.49
C ALA A 34 -9.37 -8.05 -29.31
N LEU A 35 -10.62 -8.51 -29.38
CA LEU A 35 -11.59 -8.42 -28.27
C LEU A 35 -11.16 -9.25 -27.06
N VAL A 36 -10.69 -10.50 -27.28
CA VAL A 36 -10.18 -11.37 -26.20
C VAL A 36 -8.93 -10.76 -25.57
N THR A 37 -7.98 -10.28 -26.38
CA THR A 37 -6.75 -9.62 -25.89
C THR A 37 -7.07 -8.37 -25.07
N ARG A 38 -8.07 -7.59 -25.50
CA ARG A 38 -8.55 -6.42 -24.76
C ARG A 38 -9.18 -6.83 -23.42
N ALA A 39 -10.05 -7.83 -23.40
CA ALA A 39 -10.68 -8.32 -22.17
C ALA A 39 -9.65 -8.89 -21.18
N LEU A 40 -8.62 -9.59 -21.67
CA LEU A 40 -7.46 -10.05 -20.91
C LEU A 40 -6.69 -8.90 -20.26
N ARG A 41 -6.39 -7.87 -21.04
CA ARG A 41 -5.70 -6.67 -20.57
C ARG A 41 -6.54 -5.97 -19.50
N GLU A 42 -7.81 -5.69 -19.79
CA GLU A 42 -8.73 -5.05 -18.84
C GLU A 42 -8.96 -5.89 -17.57
N ALA A 43 -8.96 -7.23 -17.67
CA ALA A 43 -9.07 -8.11 -16.53
C ALA A 43 -7.81 -8.05 -15.66
N LEU A 44 -6.62 -8.20 -16.24
CA LEU A 44 -5.35 -8.07 -15.54
C LEU A 44 -5.16 -6.67 -14.92
N GLU A 45 -5.58 -5.61 -15.61
CA GLU A 45 -5.62 -4.23 -15.11
C GLU A 45 -6.68 -3.99 -14.03
N SER A 46 -7.70 -4.86 -13.94
CA SER A 46 -8.73 -4.81 -12.88
C SER A 46 -8.41 -5.69 -11.66
N ILE A 47 -7.42 -6.58 -11.79
CA ILE A 47 -6.99 -7.57 -10.78
C ILE A 47 -5.73 -7.08 -10.06
N VAL A 48 -4.89 -6.37 -10.79
CA VAL A 48 -3.83 -5.55 -10.27
C VAL A 48 -4.24 -4.16 -10.74
N PRO A 49 -4.49 -3.18 -9.86
CA PRO A 49 -4.34 -1.81 -10.29
C PRO A 49 -2.87 -1.71 -10.70
N VAL A 50 -2.59 -1.96 -11.98
CA VAL A 50 -1.30 -1.67 -12.57
C VAL A 50 -1.05 -0.23 -12.18
N ALA A 51 0.21 0.09 -11.91
CA ALA A 51 0.74 1.45 -11.84
C ALA A 51 0.21 2.42 -12.92
N SER A 52 -0.56 1.95 -13.91
CA SER A 52 -1.30 2.71 -14.91
C SER A 52 -2.64 3.32 -14.45
N ALA A 53 -3.32 2.80 -13.42
CA ALA A 53 -4.59 3.39 -12.94
C ALA A 53 -4.36 4.59 -12.01
N LEU A 54 -3.22 4.59 -11.33
CA LEU A 54 -2.65 5.73 -10.63
C LEU A 54 -1.70 6.42 -11.59
N ALA A 55 -2.01 7.63 -12.06
CA ALA A 55 -0.98 8.39 -12.76
C ALA A 55 0.23 8.52 -11.81
N PRO A 56 1.41 7.96 -12.16
CA PRO A 56 2.55 8.01 -11.27
C PRO A 56 2.83 9.45 -10.91
N GLN A 57 3.02 9.70 -9.62
CA GLN A 57 3.39 11.04 -9.17
C GLN A 57 4.71 11.44 -9.82
N SER A 58 4.82 12.69 -10.27
CA SER A 58 6.07 13.22 -10.80
C SER A 58 7.18 13.01 -9.78
N GLU A 59 8.23 12.26 -10.18
CA GLU A 59 9.33 11.98 -9.28
C GLU A 59 9.99 13.29 -8.82
N PRO A 60 10.36 13.41 -7.53
CA PRO A 60 10.96 14.62 -7.00
C PRO A 60 12.35 14.82 -7.61
N THR A 61 12.61 16.01 -8.12
CA THR A 61 13.94 16.45 -8.57
C THR A 61 14.83 16.72 -7.36
N GLY A 62 15.98 16.04 -7.25
CA GLY A 62 16.97 16.25 -6.19
C GLY A 62 18.09 15.22 -6.26
N ASP A 63 19.19 15.48 -5.54
CA ASP A 63 20.33 14.57 -5.47
C ASP A 63 19.94 13.24 -4.80
N VAL A 64 20.40 12.15 -5.38
CA VAL A 64 20.26 10.79 -4.84
C VAL A 64 21.55 10.39 -4.15
N SER A 65 21.46 9.66 -3.03
CA SER A 65 22.64 9.23 -2.26
C SER A 65 23.52 8.22 -3.01
N VAL A 66 22.93 7.46 -3.93
CA VAL A 66 23.57 6.43 -4.75
C VAL A 66 23.21 6.67 -6.21
N ASP A 67 24.23 6.84 -7.04
CA ASP A 67 24.09 6.89 -8.50
C ASP A 67 24.87 5.73 -9.14
N TYR A 68 24.14 4.78 -9.70
CA TYR A 68 24.74 3.64 -10.41
C TYR A 68 25.23 4.00 -11.82
N ALA A 69 24.92 5.21 -12.30
CA ALA A 69 25.16 5.60 -13.68
C ALA A 69 26.50 6.35 -13.92
N GLU A 70 27.30 6.61 -12.89
CA GLU A 70 28.56 7.35 -13.06
C GLU A 70 29.70 6.47 -13.61
N GLY A 71 30.42 6.97 -14.62
CA GLY A 71 31.70 6.41 -15.08
C GLY A 71 31.65 5.12 -15.91
N SER A 72 30.47 4.64 -16.31
CA SER A 72 30.32 3.39 -17.07
C SER A 72 30.56 3.56 -18.58
N LYS A 73 31.39 2.67 -19.15
CA LYS A 73 31.56 2.53 -20.61
C LYS A 73 30.30 1.98 -21.30
N ALA A 74 29.55 1.10 -20.64
CA ALA A 74 28.32 0.54 -21.20
C ALA A 74 27.24 1.61 -21.38
N LEU A 75 27.20 2.61 -20.49
CA LEU A 75 26.27 3.73 -20.59
C LEU A 75 26.59 4.66 -21.76
N ALA A 76 27.88 4.86 -22.10
CA ALA A 76 28.24 5.59 -23.32
C ALA A 76 27.74 4.89 -24.59
N VAL A 77 27.79 3.56 -24.63
CA VAL A 77 27.21 2.75 -25.73
C VAL A 77 25.70 2.85 -25.73
N LEU A 78 25.06 2.87 -24.55
CA LEU A 78 23.60 3.05 -24.42
C LEU A 78 23.16 4.44 -24.93
N ASP A 79 23.91 5.49 -24.63
CA ASP A 79 23.66 6.84 -25.13
C ASP A 79 23.77 6.92 -26.65
N GLU A 80 24.76 6.25 -27.25
CA GLU A 80 24.87 6.15 -28.71
C GLU A 80 23.72 5.32 -29.30
N ALA A 81 23.31 4.22 -28.67
CA ALA A 81 22.14 3.44 -29.11
C ALA A 81 20.85 4.29 -29.12
N MET A 82 20.64 5.10 -28.08
CA MET A 82 19.52 6.03 -27.99
C MET A 82 19.62 7.16 -29.01
N ARG A 83 20.83 7.61 -29.36
CA ARG A 83 21.05 8.60 -30.42
C ARG A 83 20.65 8.03 -31.79
N CYS A 84 21.13 6.84 -32.13
CA CYS A 84 20.75 6.11 -33.34
C CYS A 84 19.22 5.92 -33.44
N GLU A 85 18.56 5.59 -32.32
CA GLU A 85 17.10 5.46 -32.26
C GLU A 85 16.41 6.79 -32.61
N ARG A 86 16.85 7.91 -32.03
CA ARG A 86 16.27 9.25 -32.29
C ARG A 86 16.48 9.71 -33.73
N GLU A 87 17.59 9.29 -34.35
CA GLU A 87 17.92 9.58 -35.75
C GLU A 87 17.21 8.64 -36.74
N GLY A 88 16.49 7.62 -36.27
CA GLY A 88 15.82 6.64 -37.11
C GLY A 88 16.74 5.60 -37.74
N ARG A 89 17.98 5.47 -37.25
CA ARG A 89 18.95 4.42 -37.66
C ARG A 89 18.67 3.12 -36.90
N TRP A 90 17.54 2.48 -37.20
CA TRP A 90 17.02 1.34 -36.43
C TRP A 90 17.98 0.15 -36.36
N GLY A 91 18.61 -0.24 -37.47
CA GLY A 91 19.57 -1.34 -37.52
C GLY A 91 20.82 -1.11 -36.65
N ASP A 92 21.33 0.13 -36.60
CA ASP A 92 22.45 0.49 -35.73
C ASP A 92 22.03 0.45 -34.26
N ALA A 93 20.88 1.05 -33.93
CA ALA A 93 20.32 1.04 -32.59
C ALA A 93 20.08 -0.39 -32.09
N ALA A 94 19.48 -1.25 -32.93
CA ALA A 94 19.24 -2.66 -32.64
C ALA A 94 20.54 -3.43 -32.33
N ARG A 95 21.60 -3.21 -33.14
CA ARG A 95 22.92 -3.83 -32.91
C ARG A 95 23.53 -3.41 -31.58
N LEU A 96 23.49 -2.12 -31.27
CA LEU A 96 24.05 -1.60 -30.02
C LEU A 96 23.26 -2.08 -28.80
N TYR A 97 21.92 -2.11 -28.87
CA TYR A 97 21.09 -2.67 -27.81
C TYR A 97 21.36 -4.17 -27.60
N GLN A 98 21.49 -4.96 -28.67
CA GLN A 98 21.80 -6.38 -28.55
C GLN A 98 23.23 -6.62 -27.99
N HIS A 99 24.21 -5.82 -28.43
CA HIS A 99 25.57 -5.88 -27.88
C HIS A 99 25.59 -5.60 -26.37
N LEU A 100 24.81 -4.63 -25.91
CA LEU A 100 24.65 -4.33 -24.49
C LEU A 100 23.97 -5.48 -23.71
N ILE A 101 22.97 -6.13 -24.30
CA ILE A 101 22.32 -7.33 -23.73
C ILE A 101 23.32 -8.48 -23.60
N ASP A 102 24.23 -8.64 -24.56
CA ASP A 102 25.21 -9.73 -24.58
C ASP A 102 26.37 -9.49 -23.59
N GLU A 103 26.94 -8.28 -23.57
CA GLU A 103 28.16 -7.98 -22.80
C GLU A 103 27.91 -7.55 -21.35
N ARG A 104 26.87 -6.72 -21.11
CA ARG A 104 26.63 -6.07 -19.81
C ARG A 104 25.14 -6.05 -19.41
N PRO A 105 24.42 -7.20 -19.44
CA PRO A 105 22.96 -7.22 -19.25
C PRO A 105 22.49 -6.78 -17.86
N ASN A 106 23.32 -6.96 -16.84
CA ASN A 106 22.96 -6.73 -15.44
C ASN A 106 23.50 -5.41 -14.88
N GLU A 107 24.27 -4.66 -15.66
CA GLU A 107 24.71 -3.33 -15.26
C GLU A 107 23.51 -2.39 -15.21
N LEU A 108 23.45 -1.52 -14.20
CA LEU A 108 22.30 -0.65 -13.99
C LEU A 108 22.43 0.64 -14.80
N CYS A 109 21.31 1.09 -15.35
CA CYS A 109 21.18 2.37 -16.02
C CYS A 109 20.01 3.16 -15.44
N ARG A 110 20.11 4.48 -15.52
CA ARG A 110 19.10 5.40 -15.03
C ARG A 110 17.89 5.41 -15.99
N HIS A 111 16.71 5.01 -15.50
CA HIS A 111 15.45 5.05 -16.26
C HIS A 111 14.62 6.29 -15.93
N GLY A 112 14.63 6.71 -14.66
CA GLY A 112 14.01 7.95 -14.17
C GLY A 112 14.92 8.72 -13.20
N PRO A 113 14.44 9.82 -12.60
CA PRO A 113 15.18 10.53 -11.55
C PRO A 113 15.67 9.63 -10.41
N ARG A 114 14.92 8.58 -10.07
CA ARG A 114 15.24 7.68 -8.94
C ARG A 114 15.19 6.19 -9.28
N LEU A 115 14.61 5.83 -10.42
CA LEU A 115 14.51 4.45 -10.87
C LEU A 115 15.72 4.05 -11.71
N TYR A 116 16.37 2.97 -11.32
CA TYR A 116 17.43 2.28 -12.06
C TYR A 116 16.97 0.90 -12.49
N LEU A 117 17.25 0.56 -13.74
CA LEU A 117 16.93 -0.73 -14.34
C LEU A 117 18.21 -1.37 -14.88
N PRO A 118 18.31 -2.72 -14.89
CA PRO A 118 19.34 -3.41 -15.66
C PRO A 118 19.27 -2.99 -17.13
N ILE A 119 20.43 -2.79 -17.76
CA ILE A 119 20.54 -2.40 -19.17
C ILE A 119 19.72 -3.34 -20.06
N ARG A 120 19.69 -4.65 -19.77
CA ARG A 120 18.83 -5.59 -20.51
C ARG A 120 17.35 -5.18 -20.47
N ALA A 121 16.82 -4.88 -19.28
CA ALA A 121 15.42 -4.51 -19.13
C ALA A 121 15.12 -3.19 -19.88
N TYR A 122 16.01 -2.21 -19.76
CA TYR A 122 15.91 -0.94 -20.47
C TYR A 122 15.94 -1.13 -21.99
N ALA A 123 16.96 -1.84 -22.51
CA ALA A 123 17.13 -2.11 -23.94
C ALA A 123 15.92 -2.84 -24.53
N VAL A 124 15.38 -3.85 -23.83
CA VAL A 124 14.17 -4.57 -24.26
C VAL A 124 12.95 -3.65 -24.30
N GLU A 125 12.79 -2.74 -23.31
CA GLU A 125 11.72 -1.75 -23.33
C GLU A 125 11.83 -0.81 -24.53
N ARG A 126 13.06 -0.38 -24.89
CA ARG A 126 13.32 0.47 -26.07
C ARG A 126 13.03 -0.27 -27.37
N LEU A 127 13.58 -1.48 -27.52
CA LEU A 127 13.37 -2.33 -28.71
C LEU A 127 11.88 -2.63 -28.92
N ALA A 128 11.12 -2.88 -27.85
CA ALA A 128 9.68 -3.12 -27.94
C ALA A 128 8.88 -1.90 -28.44
N LYS A 129 9.44 -0.69 -28.33
CA LYS A 129 8.84 0.57 -28.81
C LYS A 129 9.25 0.93 -30.24
N PHE A 130 10.09 0.12 -30.90
CA PHE A 130 10.48 0.37 -32.28
C PHE A 130 9.26 0.29 -33.22
N PRO A 131 9.24 1.07 -34.31
CA PRO A 131 8.24 0.90 -35.35
C PRO A 131 8.39 -0.49 -36.01
N PRO A 132 7.36 -1.01 -36.71
CA PRO A 132 7.40 -2.33 -37.33
C PRO A 132 8.63 -2.58 -38.21
N ARG A 133 9.08 -1.55 -38.95
CA ARG A 133 10.31 -1.61 -39.75
C ARG A 133 11.57 -1.83 -38.89
N GLY A 134 11.69 -1.14 -37.77
CA GLY A 134 12.84 -1.28 -36.86
C GLY A 134 12.86 -2.64 -36.17
N LEU A 135 11.69 -3.17 -35.78
CA LEU A 135 11.58 -4.53 -35.26
C LEU A 135 11.96 -5.59 -36.30
N ALA A 136 11.61 -5.40 -37.57
CA ALA A 136 12.03 -6.29 -38.65
C ALA A 136 13.57 -6.29 -38.82
N GLU A 137 14.20 -5.12 -38.77
CA GLU A 137 15.67 -5.00 -38.80
C GLU A 137 16.35 -5.69 -37.60
N TYR A 138 15.77 -5.60 -36.40
CA TYR A 138 16.24 -6.35 -35.23
C TYR A 138 16.12 -7.87 -35.44
N ARG A 139 14.95 -8.35 -35.88
CA ARG A 139 14.69 -9.79 -36.12
C ARG A 139 15.62 -10.38 -37.17
N LEU A 140 15.93 -9.65 -38.23
CA LEU A 140 16.92 -10.06 -39.24
C LEU A 140 18.30 -10.34 -38.64
N GLN A 141 18.67 -9.66 -37.56
CA GLN A 141 19.96 -9.84 -36.89
C GLN A 141 19.97 -11.04 -35.94
N VAL A 142 18.87 -11.32 -35.24
CA VAL A 142 18.86 -12.27 -34.11
C VAL A 142 18.13 -13.59 -34.36
N ASP A 143 17.18 -13.65 -35.31
CA ASP A 143 16.27 -14.79 -35.45
C ASP A 143 16.98 -16.10 -35.83
N LYS A 144 18.09 -16.02 -36.57
CA LYS A 144 18.89 -17.21 -36.94
C LYS A 144 19.43 -17.92 -35.68
N GLU A 145 19.97 -17.18 -34.73
CA GLU A 145 20.46 -17.73 -33.46
C GLU A 145 19.31 -18.17 -32.55
N ALA A 146 18.24 -17.38 -32.48
CA ALA A 146 17.07 -17.71 -31.68
C ALA A 146 16.39 -19.02 -32.13
N GLU A 147 16.23 -19.23 -33.44
CA GLU A 147 15.67 -20.46 -34.00
C GLU A 147 16.57 -21.69 -33.72
N ALA A 148 17.90 -21.51 -33.74
CA ALA A 148 18.83 -22.59 -33.38
C ALA A 148 18.70 -22.99 -31.91
N LEU A 149 18.57 -22.02 -31.00
CA LEU A 149 18.32 -22.27 -29.58
C LEU A 149 16.95 -22.94 -29.34
N TRP A 150 15.91 -22.49 -30.06
CA TRP A 150 14.58 -23.08 -30.00
C TRP A 150 14.59 -24.55 -30.40
N ARG A 151 15.24 -24.90 -31.52
CA ARG A 151 15.32 -26.30 -31.99
C ARG A 151 16.04 -27.22 -31.01
N ARG A 152 17.17 -26.77 -30.43
CA ARG A 152 17.90 -27.53 -29.39
C ARG A 152 17.04 -27.78 -28.16
N ALA A 153 16.24 -26.79 -27.76
CA ALA A 153 15.34 -26.90 -26.65
C ALA A 153 14.12 -27.79 -26.92
N SER A 154 13.45 -27.60 -28.06
CA SER A 154 12.22 -28.32 -28.41
C SER A 154 12.48 -29.80 -28.69
N ALA A 155 13.69 -30.15 -29.15
CA ALA A 155 14.14 -31.53 -29.31
C ALA A 155 14.50 -32.21 -27.97
N GLY A 156 14.39 -31.52 -26.84
CA GLY A 156 14.73 -32.03 -25.51
C GLY A 156 16.24 -32.17 -25.25
N GLN A 157 17.09 -31.70 -26.16
CA GLN A 157 18.55 -31.84 -26.08
C GLN A 157 19.18 -30.87 -25.06
N ASP A 158 18.63 -29.66 -24.94
CA ASP A 158 19.16 -28.63 -24.04
C ASP A 158 18.03 -27.75 -23.46
N PRO A 159 17.53 -28.09 -22.27
CA PRO A 159 16.50 -27.28 -21.60
C PRO A 159 16.95 -25.86 -21.22
N ALA A 160 18.26 -25.61 -21.06
CA ALA A 160 18.80 -24.29 -20.71
C ALA A 160 18.87 -23.33 -21.91
N ALA A 161 18.78 -23.87 -23.14
CA ALA A 161 18.72 -23.07 -24.36
C ALA A 161 17.49 -22.14 -24.39
N LEU A 162 16.37 -22.50 -23.73
CA LEU A 162 15.20 -21.63 -23.62
C LEU A 162 15.42 -20.42 -22.74
N ASP A 163 16.04 -20.61 -21.56
CA ASP A 163 16.38 -19.49 -20.67
C ASP A 163 17.35 -18.53 -21.37
N THR A 164 18.29 -19.07 -22.15
CA THR A 164 19.21 -18.29 -22.99
C THR A 164 18.46 -17.52 -24.08
N LEU A 165 17.55 -18.16 -24.81
CA LEU A 165 16.75 -17.53 -25.85
C LEU A 165 15.91 -16.37 -25.28
N VAL A 166 15.20 -16.60 -24.17
CA VAL A 166 14.33 -15.60 -23.55
C VAL A 166 15.11 -14.44 -22.93
N SER A 167 16.30 -14.70 -22.39
CA SER A 167 17.14 -13.65 -21.79
C SER A 167 17.90 -12.84 -22.83
N ARG A 168 18.43 -13.49 -23.87
CA ARG A 168 19.31 -12.87 -24.88
C ARG A 168 18.54 -12.32 -26.09
N PHE A 169 17.49 -13.03 -26.54
CA PHE A 169 16.68 -12.66 -27.72
C PHE A 169 15.18 -12.54 -27.42
N PRO A 170 14.79 -11.72 -26.44
CA PRO A 170 13.43 -11.65 -25.91
C PRO A 170 12.35 -11.23 -26.91
N LEU A 171 12.69 -10.52 -28.00
CA LEU A 171 11.75 -10.01 -29.01
C LEU A 171 11.93 -10.67 -30.39
N SER A 172 12.68 -11.77 -30.44
CA SER A 172 12.81 -12.61 -31.64
C SER A 172 11.47 -13.28 -31.98
N SER A 173 11.37 -13.80 -33.20
CA SER A 173 10.14 -14.51 -33.66
C SER A 173 9.83 -15.76 -32.83
N ARG A 174 10.80 -16.33 -32.09
CA ARG A 174 10.62 -17.46 -31.17
C ARG A 174 10.62 -17.08 -29.68
N GLY A 175 10.81 -15.80 -29.36
CA GLY A 175 10.94 -15.30 -27.99
C GLY A 175 9.71 -15.59 -27.14
N ASP A 176 8.53 -15.37 -27.73
CA ASP A 176 7.25 -15.51 -27.06
C ASP A 176 6.87 -16.99 -26.82
N ASP A 177 7.10 -17.84 -27.83
CA ASP A 177 6.94 -19.30 -27.73
C ASP A 177 7.81 -19.87 -26.59
N ALA A 178 9.08 -19.46 -26.55
CA ALA A 178 10.02 -19.87 -25.53
C ALA A 178 9.61 -19.40 -24.13
N LEU A 179 9.14 -18.16 -24.01
CA LEU A 179 8.66 -17.61 -22.74
C LEU A 179 7.39 -18.33 -22.26
N ALA A 180 6.44 -18.61 -23.15
CA ALA A 180 5.23 -19.36 -22.82
C ALA A 180 5.53 -20.80 -22.40
N TYR A 181 6.50 -21.44 -23.06
CA TYR A 181 6.95 -22.78 -22.68
C TYR A 181 7.60 -22.79 -21.29
N LEU A 182 8.53 -21.87 -21.03
CA LEU A 182 9.17 -21.72 -19.72
C LEU A 182 8.15 -21.44 -18.61
N ALA A 183 7.24 -20.50 -18.83
CA ALA A 183 6.20 -20.16 -17.86
C ALA A 183 5.29 -21.35 -17.53
N SER A 184 5.02 -22.22 -18.50
CA SER A 184 4.28 -23.46 -18.27
C SER A 184 5.08 -24.45 -17.41
N ARG A 185 6.40 -24.56 -17.59
CA ARG A 185 7.27 -25.38 -16.74
C ARG A 185 7.41 -24.83 -15.33
N TRP A 186 7.54 -23.52 -15.18
CA TRP A 186 7.55 -22.85 -13.87
C TRP A 186 6.25 -23.12 -13.12
N THR A 187 5.10 -23.00 -13.80
CA THR A 187 3.79 -23.36 -13.24
C THR A 187 3.76 -24.81 -12.76
N ALA A 188 4.28 -25.75 -13.56
CA ALA A 188 4.35 -27.17 -13.18
C ALA A 188 5.28 -27.47 -11.99
N ARG A 189 6.24 -26.57 -11.69
CA ARG A 189 7.14 -26.66 -10.53
C ARG A 189 6.61 -25.94 -9.29
N GLY A 190 5.45 -25.27 -9.38
CA GLY A 190 4.92 -24.42 -8.32
C GLY A 190 5.50 -22.99 -8.28
N GLU A 191 6.28 -22.59 -9.28
CA GLU A 191 6.87 -21.24 -9.40
C GLU A 191 5.84 -20.24 -9.98
N TYR A 192 4.66 -20.14 -9.36
CA TYR A 192 3.51 -19.39 -9.90
C TYR A 192 3.76 -17.90 -10.07
N GLY A 193 4.52 -17.28 -9.17
CA GLY A 193 4.89 -15.86 -9.26
C GLY A 193 5.77 -15.54 -10.48
N ARG A 194 6.79 -16.37 -10.70
CA ARG A 194 7.67 -16.26 -11.87
C ARG A 194 6.91 -16.48 -13.17
N ALA A 195 6.03 -17.50 -13.19
CA ALA A 195 5.13 -17.74 -14.31
C ALA A 195 4.17 -16.55 -14.56
N MET A 196 3.57 -15.99 -13.51
CA MET A 196 2.68 -14.82 -13.60
C MET A 196 3.34 -13.63 -14.29
N ARG A 197 4.60 -13.30 -13.93
CA ARG A 197 5.34 -12.20 -14.58
C ARG A 197 5.56 -12.45 -16.07
N ALA A 198 5.86 -13.70 -16.45
CA ALA A 198 6.00 -14.08 -17.86
C ALA A 198 4.69 -13.99 -18.63
N TRP A 199 3.59 -14.48 -18.04
CA TRP A 199 2.25 -14.35 -18.65
C TRP A 199 1.85 -12.88 -18.82
N ARG A 200 2.09 -12.02 -17.82
CA ARG A 200 1.85 -10.57 -17.92
C ARG A 200 2.64 -9.92 -19.05
N ARG A 201 3.88 -10.37 -19.29
CA ARG A 201 4.71 -9.88 -20.40
C ARG A 201 4.08 -10.26 -21.74
N LEU A 202 3.64 -11.51 -21.92
CA LEU A 202 2.97 -11.95 -23.15
C LEU A 202 1.66 -11.18 -23.40
N VAL A 203 0.86 -10.90 -22.37
CA VAL A 203 -0.36 -10.09 -22.53
C VAL A 203 -0.04 -8.65 -22.96
N ARG A 204 1.05 -8.05 -22.47
CA ARG A 204 1.48 -6.71 -22.90
C ARG A 204 1.85 -6.66 -24.38
N LEU A 205 2.44 -7.73 -24.92
CA LEU A 205 2.78 -7.86 -26.34
C LEU A 205 1.52 -8.04 -27.22
N GLY A 206 0.44 -8.60 -26.67
CA GLY A 206 -0.88 -8.63 -27.32
C GLY A 206 -0.87 -9.35 -28.67
N ALA A 207 -1.49 -8.75 -29.70
CA ALA A 207 -1.62 -9.32 -31.05
C ALA A 207 -0.29 -9.50 -31.82
N SER A 208 0.84 -9.10 -31.26
CA SER A 208 2.17 -9.36 -31.83
C SER A 208 2.76 -10.71 -31.39
N SER A 209 2.07 -11.42 -30.48
CA SER A 209 2.47 -12.73 -29.98
C SER A 209 1.73 -13.85 -30.73
N ASP A 210 2.45 -14.89 -31.10
CA ASP A 210 1.88 -16.10 -31.74
C ASP A 210 1.17 -17.02 -30.73
N VAL A 211 1.27 -16.72 -29.43
CA VAL A 211 0.66 -17.51 -28.35
C VAL A 211 -0.83 -17.16 -28.22
N PRO A 212 -1.77 -18.13 -28.31
CA PRO A 212 -3.20 -17.85 -28.23
C PRO A 212 -3.59 -17.14 -26.92
N ALA A 213 -4.25 -15.99 -27.04
CA ALA A 213 -4.66 -15.16 -25.92
C ALA A 213 -5.53 -15.93 -24.90
N THR A 214 -6.45 -16.78 -25.38
CA THR A 214 -7.29 -17.67 -24.55
C THR A 214 -6.45 -18.64 -23.71
N SER A 215 -5.36 -19.19 -24.28
CA SER A 215 -4.44 -20.05 -23.54
C SER A 215 -3.68 -19.29 -22.46
N VAL A 216 -3.26 -18.05 -22.71
CA VAL A 216 -2.59 -17.22 -21.70
C VAL A 216 -3.56 -16.92 -20.55
N ALA A 217 -4.81 -16.60 -20.88
CA ALA A 217 -5.85 -16.24 -19.94
C ALA A 217 -6.15 -17.33 -18.90
N ALA A 218 -6.33 -18.57 -19.35
CA ALA A 218 -6.53 -19.72 -18.46
C ALA A 218 -5.31 -19.99 -17.57
N LYS A 219 -4.09 -19.87 -18.10
CA LYS A 219 -2.87 -20.06 -17.31
C LYS A 219 -2.68 -18.97 -16.26
N VAL A 220 -3.03 -17.72 -16.60
CA VAL A 220 -3.09 -16.61 -15.64
C VAL A 220 -4.09 -16.92 -14.53
N ALA A 221 -5.29 -17.41 -14.85
CA ALA A 221 -6.30 -17.76 -13.84
C ALA A 221 -5.79 -18.83 -12.85
N VAL A 222 -5.11 -19.87 -13.34
CA VAL A 222 -4.49 -20.90 -12.49
C VAL A 222 -3.44 -20.27 -11.57
N CYS A 223 -2.54 -19.44 -12.11
CA CYS A 223 -1.53 -18.77 -11.29
C CYS A 223 -2.16 -17.81 -10.27
N LEU A 224 -3.20 -17.05 -10.62
CA LEU A 224 -3.92 -16.16 -9.70
C LEU A 224 -4.54 -16.93 -8.54
N HIS A 225 -5.21 -18.05 -8.83
CA HIS A 225 -5.79 -18.91 -7.81
C HIS A 225 -4.71 -19.44 -6.85
N GLN A 226 -3.60 -19.95 -7.39
CA GLN A 226 -2.50 -20.49 -6.58
C GLN A 226 -1.74 -19.41 -5.78
N LEU A 227 -1.81 -18.16 -6.22
CA LEU A 227 -1.27 -17.00 -5.50
C LEU A 227 -2.27 -16.42 -4.47
N GLY A 228 -3.36 -17.13 -4.16
CA GLY A 228 -4.38 -16.70 -3.19
C GLY A 228 -5.28 -15.57 -3.69
N ARG A 229 -5.39 -15.39 -5.01
CA ARG A 229 -6.24 -14.38 -5.67
C ARG A 229 -7.41 -15.05 -6.39
N ALA A 230 -8.16 -15.87 -5.68
CA ALA A 230 -9.25 -16.69 -6.26
C ALA A 230 -10.37 -15.84 -6.89
N ASP A 231 -10.77 -14.73 -6.26
CA ASP A 231 -11.81 -13.84 -6.80
C ASP A 231 -11.41 -13.21 -8.15
N ALA A 232 -10.13 -12.84 -8.26
CA ALA A 232 -9.55 -12.34 -9.50
C ALA A 232 -9.52 -13.41 -10.60
N ALA A 233 -9.15 -14.65 -10.24
CA ALA A 233 -9.18 -15.79 -11.14
C ALA A 233 -10.60 -16.05 -11.67
N ARG A 234 -11.61 -16.03 -10.79
CA ARG A 234 -13.03 -16.22 -11.16
C ARG A 234 -13.51 -15.12 -12.11
N SER A 235 -13.29 -13.85 -11.77
CA SER A 235 -13.70 -12.73 -12.62
C SER A 235 -13.05 -12.77 -14.01
N LEU A 236 -11.80 -13.23 -14.09
CA LEU A 236 -11.10 -13.40 -15.36
C LEU A 236 -11.77 -14.51 -16.21
N LEU A 237 -12.05 -15.67 -15.62
CA LEU A 237 -12.67 -16.81 -16.30
C LEU A 237 -14.08 -16.50 -16.80
N GLU A 238 -14.91 -15.83 -15.99
CA GLU A 238 -16.27 -15.40 -16.40
C GLU A 238 -16.24 -14.52 -17.66
N ARG A 239 -15.29 -13.56 -17.72
CA ARG A 239 -15.16 -12.66 -18.88
C ARG A 239 -14.67 -13.37 -20.13
N ILE A 240 -13.76 -14.34 -19.97
CA ILE A 240 -13.26 -15.14 -21.10
C ILE A 240 -14.37 -16.06 -21.60
N GLY A 241 -15.11 -16.72 -20.72
CA GLY A 241 -16.22 -17.61 -21.07
C GLY A 241 -17.29 -16.91 -21.90
N ALA A 242 -17.53 -15.61 -21.67
CA ALA A 242 -18.45 -14.81 -22.47
C ALA A 242 -17.97 -14.48 -23.91
N LEU A 243 -16.70 -14.75 -24.24
CA LEU A 243 -16.05 -14.38 -25.51
C LEU A 243 -15.65 -15.60 -26.37
N VAL A 244 -15.85 -16.80 -25.84
CA VAL A 244 -15.23 -18.06 -26.31
C VAL A 244 -16.33 -19.07 -26.69
N GLU A 245 -16.13 -19.86 -27.77
CA GLU A 245 -17.13 -20.88 -28.18
C GLU A 245 -17.10 -22.10 -27.24
N PRO A 246 -18.18 -22.90 -27.14
CA PRO A 246 -18.23 -24.10 -26.29
C PRO A 246 -17.10 -25.14 -26.52
N ASP A 247 -16.48 -25.16 -27.71
CA ASP A 247 -15.43 -26.14 -28.08
C ASP A 247 -13.98 -25.66 -27.85
N ASP A 248 -13.81 -24.42 -27.42
CA ASP A 248 -12.49 -23.85 -27.15
C ASP A 248 -11.93 -24.42 -25.82
N ALA A 249 -10.84 -25.17 -25.94
CA ALA A 249 -10.21 -25.86 -24.81
C ALA A 249 -8.74 -25.45 -24.67
N VAL A 250 -8.27 -25.34 -23.43
CA VAL A 250 -6.89 -24.97 -23.11
C VAL A 250 -6.10 -26.19 -22.65
N ARG A 251 -4.81 -26.24 -22.99
CA ARG A 251 -3.90 -27.24 -22.44
C ARG A 251 -3.44 -26.85 -21.02
N VAL A 252 -3.92 -27.58 -20.02
CA VAL A 252 -3.47 -27.47 -18.62
C VAL A 252 -2.79 -28.78 -18.23
N ALA A 253 -1.53 -28.71 -17.77
CA ALA A 253 -0.71 -29.88 -17.46
C ALA A 253 -0.65 -30.93 -18.60
N GLY A 254 -0.64 -30.46 -19.86
CA GLY A 254 -0.58 -31.32 -21.05
C GLY A 254 -1.93 -31.88 -21.54
N LYS A 255 -3.01 -31.77 -20.75
CA LYS A 255 -4.36 -32.23 -21.11
C LYS A 255 -5.19 -31.08 -21.69
N ARG A 256 -6.00 -31.37 -22.73
CA ARG A 256 -6.97 -30.43 -23.29
C ARG A 256 -8.19 -30.38 -22.35
N THR A 257 -8.49 -29.21 -21.82
CA THR A 257 -9.55 -28.98 -20.82
C THR A 257 -10.45 -27.83 -21.28
N PRO A 258 -11.76 -28.03 -21.42
CA PRO A 258 -12.74 -26.96 -21.65
C PRO A 258 -12.67 -25.88 -20.54
N LEU A 259 -12.94 -24.63 -20.89
CA LEU A 259 -12.80 -23.49 -19.95
C LEU A 259 -13.79 -23.54 -18.78
N ASP A 260 -14.99 -24.04 -19.04
CA ASP A 260 -16.07 -24.33 -18.10
C ASP A 260 -15.69 -25.45 -17.12
N GLU A 261 -15.05 -26.53 -17.59
CA GLU A 261 -14.48 -27.56 -16.71
C GLU A 261 -13.35 -26.98 -15.83
N LEU A 262 -12.50 -26.12 -16.40
CA LEU A 262 -11.42 -25.46 -15.66
C LEU A 262 -11.96 -24.53 -14.57
N ALA A 263 -13.01 -23.76 -14.85
CA ALA A 263 -13.66 -22.88 -13.88
C ALA A 263 -14.25 -23.69 -12.72
N ALA A 264 -15.02 -24.75 -13.02
CA ALA A 264 -15.59 -25.63 -12.00
C ALA A 264 -14.51 -26.30 -11.12
N ARG A 265 -13.40 -26.73 -11.72
CA ARG A 265 -12.25 -27.29 -10.97
C ARG A 265 -11.61 -26.27 -10.05
N LEU A 266 -11.38 -25.04 -10.51
CA LEU A 266 -10.79 -24.00 -9.68
C LEU A 266 -11.72 -23.62 -8.51
N GLU A 267 -13.04 -23.61 -8.71
CA GLU A 267 -14.00 -23.37 -7.62
C GLU A 267 -14.05 -24.50 -6.58
N SER A 268 -13.71 -25.72 -6.98
CA SER A 268 -13.65 -26.87 -6.06
C SER A 268 -12.37 -26.91 -5.21
N LEU A 269 -11.35 -26.13 -5.56
CA LEU A 269 -10.09 -26.10 -4.81
C LEU A 269 -10.23 -25.15 -3.60
N PRO A 270 -9.67 -25.54 -2.43
CA PRO A 270 -9.58 -24.63 -1.30
C PRO A 270 -8.76 -23.40 -1.67
N ASP A 271 -9.23 -22.22 -1.23
CA ASP A 271 -8.53 -20.96 -1.45
C ASP A 271 -7.26 -20.94 -0.60
N ALA A 272 -6.09 -20.90 -1.26
CA ALA A 272 -4.79 -20.93 -0.60
C ALA A 272 -4.60 -19.77 0.40
N SER A 273 -5.37 -18.67 0.27
CA SER A 273 -5.32 -17.56 1.24
C SER A 273 -5.95 -17.89 2.58
N GLN A 274 -6.87 -18.86 2.65
CA GLN A 274 -7.59 -19.20 3.89
C GLN A 274 -6.75 -20.01 4.89
N GLU A 275 -5.70 -20.70 4.42
CA GLU A 275 -4.91 -21.60 5.29
C GLU A 275 -3.94 -20.87 6.24
N HIS A 276 -3.67 -19.56 6.05
CA HIS A 276 -2.54 -18.90 6.71
C HIS A 276 -2.83 -17.55 7.39
N GLU A 277 -4.07 -17.03 7.39
CA GLU A 277 -4.34 -15.78 8.11
C GLU A 277 -4.33 -16.00 9.63
N PRO A 278 -3.47 -15.29 10.39
CA PRO A 278 -3.46 -15.41 11.84
C PRO A 278 -4.80 -14.94 12.41
N VAL A 279 -5.37 -15.72 13.32
CA VAL A 279 -6.63 -15.41 13.99
C VAL A 279 -6.42 -14.22 14.94
N ALA A 280 -7.43 -13.36 15.09
CA ALA A 280 -7.40 -12.29 16.08
C ALA A 280 -7.40 -12.88 17.50
N VAL A 281 -6.46 -12.47 18.36
CA VAL A 281 -6.33 -13.00 19.72
C VAL A 281 -6.38 -11.86 20.74
N ARG A 282 -7.44 -11.86 21.56
CA ARG A 282 -7.53 -11.02 22.76
C ARG A 282 -6.76 -11.69 23.91
N PRO A 283 -5.90 -10.95 24.65
CA PRO A 283 -5.11 -11.50 25.74
C PRO A 283 -6.02 -12.08 26.81
N GLY A 284 -5.86 -13.37 27.06
CA GLY A 284 -6.46 -14.10 28.15
C GLY A 284 -5.55 -14.16 29.37
N ARG A 285 -5.46 -15.34 29.98
CA ARG A 285 -4.52 -15.59 31.07
C ARG A 285 -3.09 -15.57 30.55
N LEU A 286 -2.14 -15.10 31.36
CA LEU A 286 -0.71 -15.28 31.10
C LEU A 286 -0.35 -16.75 31.32
N VAL A 287 0.09 -17.43 30.27
CA VAL A 287 0.47 -18.85 30.30
C VAL A 287 1.83 -19.01 30.95
N TRP A 288 2.82 -18.27 30.45
CA TRP A 288 4.18 -18.21 30.99
C TRP A 288 4.88 -16.92 30.55
N SER A 289 5.93 -16.57 31.28
CA SER A 289 6.84 -15.47 30.96
C SER A 289 8.28 -15.97 31.04
N ASP A 290 9.14 -15.45 30.19
CA ASP A 290 10.59 -15.64 30.30
C ASP A 290 11.29 -14.28 30.39
N SER A 291 12.35 -14.21 31.18
CA SER A 291 13.15 -13.00 31.33
C SER A 291 14.18 -12.95 30.20
N LEU A 292 14.15 -11.86 29.42
CA LEU A 292 15.12 -11.58 28.37
C LEU A 292 16.26 -10.74 28.98
N PRO A 293 17.49 -11.27 29.09
CA PRO A 293 18.59 -10.66 29.84
C PRO A 293 19.28 -9.45 29.16
N THR A 294 18.52 -8.54 28.56
CA THR A 294 19.03 -7.30 27.92
C THR A 294 19.59 -6.26 28.89
N SER A 295 19.63 -6.47 30.23
CA SER A 295 20.50 -5.66 31.11
C SER A 295 20.79 -6.29 32.48
N ALA A 296 22.05 -6.60 32.77
CA ALA A 296 22.59 -6.60 34.14
C ALA A 296 23.33 -5.27 34.47
N ALA A 297 23.31 -4.29 33.55
CA ALA A 297 23.91 -2.97 33.75
C ALA A 297 22.99 -1.98 34.49
N VAL A 298 21.76 -2.38 34.86
CA VAL A 298 20.94 -1.66 35.86
C VAL A 298 21.20 -2.23 37.25
N HIS A 299 22.47 -2.26 37.65
CA HIS A 299 22.82 -2.28 39.08
C HIS A 299 23.45 -0.94 39.41
N ARG A 300 22.56 0.04 39.64
CA ARG A 300 22.66 1.12 40.63
C ARG A 300 21.37 1.93 40.55
N SER A 301 20.40 1.56 41.39
CA SER A 301 19.41 2.46 41.99
C SER A 301 18.51 3.24 41.02
N HIS A 302 17.24 2.81 40.90
CA HIS A 302 16.10 3.43 40.17
C HIS A 302 15.84 2.95 38.73
N VAL A 303 15.09 1.85 38.60
CA VAL A 303 13.97 1.82 37.63
C VAL A 303 12.68 1.53 38.41
N PRO A 304 11.96 2.59 38.84
CA PRO A 304 10.71 2.46 39.59
C PRO A 304 9.49 2.13 38.71
N PRO A 305 8.36 1.72 39.33
CA PRO A 305 7.39 0.73 38.82
C PRO A 305 6.34 1.21 37.79
N SER A 306 6.58 2.32 37.09
CA SER A 306 5.68 2.88 36.05
C SER A 306 6.41 3.80 35.07
N VAL A 307 7.74 3.69 35.00
CA VAL A 307 8.64 4.76 34.54
C VAL A 307 9.61 4.17 33.52
N SER A 308 9.98 4.86 32.46
CA SER A 308 9.50 6.12 31.92
C SER A 308 10.12 6.22 30.58
N LEU A 309 9.30 6.53 29.58
CA LEU A 309 9.75 7.02 28.30
C LEU A 309 8.97 8.21 27.80
N TRP A 310 8.60 9.01 28.79
CA TRP A 310 8.20 10.38 28.64
C TRP A 310 8.93 11.14 29.74
N GLN A 311 10.20 11.46 29.47
CA GLN A 311 10.86 12.58 30.12
C GLN A 311 11.10 13.59 28.99
N ASP A 312 10.40 14.72 29.02
CA ASP A 312 10.47 15.78 27.99
C ASP A 312 10.19 15.30 26.55
N ASP A 313 9.07 14.58 26.31
CA ASP A 313 8.70 14.01 25.00
C ASP A 313 9.71 12.98 24.42
N ARG A 314 10.47 12.27 25.26
CA ARG A 314 11.47 11.28 24.80
C ARG A 314 11.24 9.87 25.34
N VAL A 315 11.08 8.95 24.39
CA VAL A 315 11.14 7.49 24.54
C VAL A 315 12.60 6.95 24.37
N TYR A 316 13.05 5.95 25.12
CA TYR A 316 14.31 5.17 25.03
C TYR A 316 13.83 3.75 24.77
N MET A 317 13.56 3.44 23.51
CA MET A 317 13.59 2.03 23.17
C MET A 317 15.02 1.53 23.42
N PRO A 318 15.22 0.36 24.06
CA PRO A 318 16.53 -0.24 24.19
C PRO A 318 17.03 -0.70 22.83
N THR A 319 18.31 -1.03 22.76
CA THR A 319 19.07 -1.02 21.52
C THR A 319 18.73 -2.14 20.53
N VAL A 320 18.18 -3.27 21.00
CA VAL A 320 17.79 -4.42 20.16
C VAL A 320 16.45 -5.00 20.63
N ASP A 321 15.56 -5.28 19.68
CA ASP A 321 14.28 -5.97 19.92
C ASP A 321 14.41 -7.46 19.54
N ILE A 322 13.97 -8.36 20.43
CA ILE A 322 13.93 -9.80 20.18
C ILE A 322 12.63 -10.15 19.47
N ALA A 323 12.71 -11.00 18.46
CA ALA A 323 11.52 -11.53 17.80
C ALA A 323 11.52 -13.06 17.72
N PRO A 324 10.58 -13.70 18.44
CA PRO A 324 10.43 -15.14 18.40
C PRO A 324 9.93 -15.65 17.04
N SER A 325 10.25 -16.90 16.74
CA SER A 325 9.59 -17.72 15.72
C SER A 325 8.80 -18.84 16.34
N VAL A 326 7.76 -19.31 15.64
CA VAL A 326 6.90 -20.41 16.09
C VAL A 326 6.99 -21.54 15.08
N ALA A 327 7.23 -22.76 15.55
CA ALA A 327 7.22 -23.96 14.72
C ALA A 327 6.88 -25.19 15.56
N ASP A 328 6.07 -26.10 15.02
CA ASP A 328 5.66 -27.36 15.65
C ASP A 328 5.15 -27.18 17.10
N GLY A 329 4.33 -26.15 17.33
CA GLY A 329 3.80 -25.81 18.66
C GLY A 329 4.85 -25.32 19.66
N CYS A 330 6.07 -25.01 19.20
CA CYS A 330 7.16 -24.47 20.02
C CYS A 330 7.49 -23.04 19.62
N MET A 331 7.81 -22.23 20.63
CA MET A 331 8.43 -20.93 20.46
C MET A 331 9.95 -21.10 20.42
N VAL A 332 10.61 -20.46 19.46
CA VAL A 332 12.07 -20.41 19.35
C VAL A 332 12.50 -18.94 19.35
N TYR A 333 13.45 -18.58 20.20
CA TYR A 333 13.92 -17.19 20.29
C TYR A 333 15.37 -17.11 20.79
N PRO A 334 16.12 -16.12 20.32
CA PRO A 334 17.45 -15.86 20.84
C PRO A 334 17.39 -15.23 22.24
N SER A 335 18.31 -15.66 23.11
CA SER A 335 18.59 -15.06 24.42
C SER A 335 20.04 -14.56 24.48
N ARG A 336 20.44 -13.92 25.58
CA ARG A 336 21.84 -13.47 25.77
C ARG A 336 22.84 -14.62 25.80
N THR A 337 22.45 -15.83 26.18
CA THR A 337 23.40 -16.94 26.39
C THR A 337 23.21 -18.07 25.39
N SER A 338 22.04 -18.15 24.78
CA SER A 338 21.63 -19.30 23.98
C SER A 338 20.48 -18.98 23.02
N LEU A 339 20.29 -19.86 22.05
CA LEU A 339 19.04 -20.01 21.31
C LEU A 339 18.15 -21.00 22.06
N ILE A 340 16.94 -20.58 22.43
CA ILE A 340 16.04 -21.33 23.30
C ILE A 340 14.82 -21.79 22.52
N SER A 341 14.36 -23.02 22.76
CA SER A 341 13.04 -23.51 22.34
C SER A 341 12.20 -23.96 23.53
N ARG A 342 10.93 -23.49 23.59
CA ARG A 342 9.95 -23.84 24.61
C ARG A 342 8.61 -24.24 23.99
N TRP A 343 7.89 -25.15 24.63
CA TRP A 343 6.52 -25.48 24.23
C TRP A 343 5.59 -24.29 24.43
N LEU A 344 4.92 -23.86 23.36
CA LEU A 344 4.06 -22.67 23.39
C LEU A 344 2.94 -22.77 24.46
N PRO A 345 2.22 -23.89 24.61
CA PRO A 345 1.11 -23.97 25.57
C PRO A 345 1.53 -24.11 27.04
N THR A 346 2.81 -24.43 27.33
CA THR A 346 3.24 -24.75 28.71
C THR A 346 4.48 -24.00 29.18
N GLY A 347 5.26 -23.41 28.28
CA GLY A 347 6.54 -22.78 28.58
C GLY A 347 7.66 -23.76 28.95
N LYS A 348 7.41 -25.08 28.93
CA LYS A 348 8.42 -26.09 29.24
C LYS A 348 9.56 -26.01 28.22
N LEU A 349 10.80 -25.99 28.72
CA LEU A 349 12.01 -26.02 27.89
C LEU A 349 12.03 -27.31 27.06
N ARG A 350 12.21 -27.16 25.75
CA ARG A 350 12.38 -28.28 24.81
C ARG A 350 13.87 -28.54 24.58
N TRP A 351 14.61 -27.50 24.23
CA TRP A 351 16.06 -27.54 24.08
C TRP A 351 16.64 -26.12 24.22
N GLU A 352 17.94 -26.06 24.51
CA GLU A 352 18.72 -24.83 24.60
C GLU A 352 20.07 -25.06 23.90
N TRP A 353 20.42 -24.17 22.98
CA TRP A 353 21.70 -24.21 22.28
C TRP A 353 22.55 -22.98 22.66
N PRO A 354 23.65 -23.14 23.41
CA PRO A 354 24.47 -22.00 23.84
C PRO A 354 25.25 -21.41 22.66
N TRP A 355 25.41 -20.08 22.60
CA TRP A 355 26.12 -19.41 21.50
C TRP A 355 27.61 -19.78 21.40
N ALA A 356 28.21 -20.26 22.50
CA ALA A 356 29.61 -20.68 22.55
C ALA A 356 29.74 -22.04 23.29
N PRO A 357 29.39 -23.16 22.63
CA PRO A 357 29.37 -24.47 23.27
C PRO A 357 30.77 -24.96 23.69
N GLU A 358 31.81 -24.58 22.95
CA GLU A 358 33.19 -25.05 23.14
C GLU A 358 33.90 -24.42 24.36
N GLN A 359 33.50 -23.22 24.78
CA GLN A 359 34.15 -22.48 25.88
C GLN A 359 33.54 -22.77 27.26
N ARG A 360 32.56 -23.68 27.35
CA ARG A 360 31.97 -24.11 28.63
C ARG A 360 32.94 -24.92 29.50
N ALA A 361 34.00 -25.48 28.91
CA ALA A 361 34.97 -26.32 29.60
C ALA A 361 35.82 -25.57 30.65
N ASP A 362 36.02 -24.26 30.50
CA ASP A 362 36.95 -23.48 31.33
C ASP A 362 36.28 -22.60 32.41
N ASN A 363 35.00 -22.82 32.75
CA ASN A 363 34.25 -21.99 33.72
C ASN A 363 34.20 -20.47 33.42
N VAL A 364 34.59 -20.05 32.21
CA VAL A 364 34.55 -18.64 31.76
C VAL A 364 33.52 -18.52 30.64
N ALA A 365 32.26 -18.23 30.99
CA ALA A 365 31.22 -17.98 29.99
C ALA A 365 31.54 -16.71 29.17
N PRO A 366 31.50 -16.75 27.82
CA PRO A 366 31.67 -15.56 27.00
C PRO A 366 30.58 -14.54 27.32
N GLN A 367 30.99 -13.29 27.50
CA GLN A 367 30.06 -12.20 27.69
C GLN A 367 29.64 -11.73 26.30
N ILE A 368 28.41 -12.05 25.88
CA ILE A 368 27.80 -11.30 24.79
C ILE A 368 27.72 -9.85 25.26
N SER A 369 28.55 -8.98 24.63
CA SER A 369 28.41 -7.54 24.80
C SER A 369 27.02 -7.25 24.30
N MET A 370 26.19 -6.64 25.16
CA MET A 370 24.94 -6.09 24.69
C MET A 370 25.23 -5.27 23.42
N ALA A 371 24.37 -5.46 22.42
CA ALA A 371 23.37 -4.49 22.00
C ALA A 371 23.64 -2.99 22.18
N GLU A 372 24.45 -2.49 23.12
CA GLU A 372 24.70 -1.05 23.31
C GLU A 372 25.23 -0.36 22.05
N ASN A 373 25.87 -1.13 21.15
CA ASN A 373 26.40 -0.70 19.87
C ASN A 373 25.73 -1.38 18.65
N THR A 374 24.60 -2.06 18.79
CA THR A 374 23.86 -2.62 17.65
C THR A 374 22.46 -2.07 17.62
N ASP A 375 21.96 -1.76 16.43
CA ASP A 375 20.61 -1.27 16.22
C ASP A 375 19.82 -2.30 15.42
N GLY A 376 18.58 -2.61 15.83
CA GLY A 376 17.67 -3.41 15.01
C GLY A 376 17.01 -4.62 15.70
N ARG A 377 16.49 -5.54 14.88
CA ARG A 377 15.68 -6.68 15.33
C ARG A 377 16.47 -7.97 15.28
N TRP A 378 16.67 -8.63 16.41
CA TRP A 378 17.29 -9.95 16.47
C TRP A 378 16.22 -11.04 16.48
N ALA A 379 16.18 -11.82 15.41
CA ALA A 379 15.16 -12.82 15.16
C ALA A 379 15.77 -14.11 14.63
N CYS A 380 15.00 -15.19 14.71
CA CYS A 380 15.27 -16.42 13.97
C CYS A 380 14.16 -16.66 12.94
N THR A 381 14.35 -17.61 12.04
CA THR A 381 13.32 -18.10 11.12
C THR A 381 13.31 -19.62 11.15
N VAL A 382 12.11 -20.21 11.11
CA VAL A 382 11.97 -21.66 10.97
C VAL A 382 11.47 -21.98 9.57
N ALA A 383 12.21 -22.82 8.84
CA ALA A 383 11.89 -23.23 7.49
C ALA A 383 12.40 -24.66 7.24
N GLU A 384 11.59 -25.48 6.56
CA GLU A 384 11.92 -26.88 6.23
C GLU A 384 12.38 -27.71 7.45
N GLY A 385 11.73 -27.50 8.61
CA GLY A 385 12.08 -28.19 9.85
C GLY A 385 13.40 -27.72 10.49
N GLN A 386 13.98 -26.60 10.05
CA GLN A 386 15.23 -26.05 10.59
C GLN A 386 15.07 -24.63 11.10
N VAL A 387 15.74 -24.33 12.20
CA VAL A 387 15.86 -22.99 12.80
C VAL A 387 17.12 -22.32 12.27
N TRP A 388 16.96 -21.12 11.72
CA TRP A 388 18.01 -20.27 11.18
C TRP A 388 18.10 -19.01 12.00
N CYS A 389 19.26 -18.72 12.59
CA CYS A 389 19.45 -17.54 13.43
C CYS A 389 20.85 -16.93 13.22
N PRO A 390 20.97 -15.63 12.91
CA PRO A 390 22.24 -14.94 12.93
C PRO A 390 22.88 -15.02 14.32
N VAL A 391 24.16 -15.39 14.38
CA VAL A 391 24.93 -15.43 15.63
C VAL A 391 25.17 -13.97 16.08
N PRO A 392 24.97 -13.66 17.37
CA PRO A 392 25.14 -12.29 17.87
C PRO A 392 26.62 -11.92 17.97
N MET A 393 26.92 -10.62 18.14
CA MET A 393 28.29 -10.18 18.47
C MET A 393 28.77 -10.79 19.79
N VAL A 394 30.00 -11.28 19.82
CA VAL A 394 30.61 -11.88 21.03
C VAL A 394 31.75 -11.00 21.52
N ARG A 395 31.78 -10.69 22.83
CA ARG A 395 32.92 -10.06 23.49
C ARG A 395 33.79 -11.14 24.12
N LEU A 396 34.96 -11.36 23.53
CA LEU A 396 35.96 -12.26 24.09
C LEU A 396 36.76 -11.55 25.20
N ARG A 397 36.94 -12.21 26.34
CA ARG A 397 37.69 -11.66 27.49
C ARG A 397 39.15 -11.44 27.10
N GLY A 398 39.73 -10.28 27.44
CA GLY A 398 41.12 -9.89 27.09
C GLY A 398 41.26 -9.02 25.83
N ARG A 399 40.19 -8.84 25.05
CA ARG A 399 40.13 -7.87 23.95
C ARG A 399 39.23 -6.68 24.33
N GLN A 400 39.68 -5.46 24.04
CA GLN A 400 38.91 -4.25 24.38
C GLN A 400 37.65 -4.08 23.52
N SER A 401 37.65 -4.58 22.27
CA SER A 401 36.57 -4.40 21.29
C SER A 401 35.78 -5.69 21.04
N PRO A 402 34.42 -5.64 21.00
CA PRO A 402 33.60 -6.77 20.54
C PRO A 402 33.92 -7.12 19.09
N GLN A 403 33.83 -8.40 18.72
CA GLN A 403 33.97 -8.85 17.34
C GLN A 403 32.63 -9.34 16.80
N LEU A 404 32.35 -8.98 15.54
CA LEU A 404 31.21 -9.48 14.79
C LEU A 404 31.45 -10.95 14.46
N ASP A 405 30.61 -11.83 14.99
CA ASP A 405 30.52 -13.20 14.48
C ASP A 405 29.58 -13.19 13.28
N GLY A 406 30.17 -13.15 12.08
CA GLY A 406 29.43 -13.09 10.82
C GLY A 406 28.67 -14.36 10.45
N ARG A 407 28.55 -15.32 11.37
CA ARG A 407 27.96 -16.63 11.08
C ARG A 407 26.46 -16.65 11.33
N MET A 408 25.79 -17.58 10.67
CA MET A 408 24.41 -17.96 10.93
C MET A 408 24.38 -19.40 11.40
N VAL A 409 23.65 -19.65 12.49
CA VAL A 409 23.41 -21.00 12.98
C VAL A 409 22.19 -21.59 12.30
N ALA A 410 22.31 -22.84 11.83
CA ALA A 410 21.23 -23.66 11.33
C ALA A 410 21.12 -24.93 12.19
N LEU A 411 19.97 -25.14 12.82
CA LEU A 411 19.68 -26.23 13.75
C LEU A 411 18.41 -26.96 13.33
N ASP A 412 18.32 -28.24 13.63
CA ASP A 412 17.05 -28.96 13.56
C ASP A 412 16.03 -28.34 14.52
N ALA A 413 14.79 -28.11 14.08
CA ALA A 413 13.74 -27.51 14.90
C ALA A 413 13.35 -28.41 16.08
N ALA A 414 13.52 -29.73 15.95
CA ALA A 414 13.32 -30.64 17.06
C ALA A 414 14.50 -30.68 18.05
N GLY A 415 15.60 -29.97 17.75
CA GLY A 415 16.81 -29.92 18.57
C GLY A 415 17.66 -31.19 18.47
N LYS A 416 17.45 -32.01 17.43
CA LYS A 416 18.19 -33.26 17.23
C LYS A 416 19.31 -33.04 16.20
N GLY A 417 20.55 -33.37 16.58
CA GLY A 417 21.70 -33.32 15.68
C GLY A 417 22.63 -32.11 15.92
N ALA A 418 23.72 -32.05 15.15
CA ALA A 418 24.74 -31.03 15.30
C ALA A 418 24.31 -29.70 14.65
N ALA A 419 24.59 -28.59 15.35
CA ALA A 419 24.43 -27.26 14.80
C ALA A 419 25.37 -27.04 13.61
N ARG A 420 24.88 -26.40 12.56
CA ARG A 420 25.70 -25.96 11.42
C ARG A 420 25.94 -24.47 11.52
N LEU A 421 27.18 -24.04 11.30
CA LEU A 421 27.56 -22.64 11.28
C LEU A 421 27.95 -22.25 9.85
N LEU A 422 27.26 -21.24 9.32
CA LEU A 422 27.43 -20.76 7.94
C LEU A 422 28.02 -19.37 7.98
N ALA A 423 29.14 -19.14 7.28
CA ALA A 423 29.76 -17.82 7.21
C ALA A 423 29.04 -16.90 6.22
N ALA A 424 28.95 -15.60 6.54
CA ALA A 424 28.43 -14.58 5.64
C ALA A 424 29.32 -14.32 4.40
N ALA A 425 30.64 -14.48 4.55
CA ALA A 425 31.64 -14.34 3.50
C ALA A 425 32.32 -15.69 3.19
N ASP A 426 32.88 -15.85 1.98
CA ASP A 426 33.63 -17.05 1.61
C ASP A 426 34.99 -17.08 2.28
N GLY A 427 35.28 -18.17 2.99
CA GLY A 427 36.52 -18.36 3.71
C GLY A 427 36.32 -19.43 4.78
N LEU A 428 36.31 -20.71 4.38
CA LEU A 428 36.52 -21.80 5.33
C LEU A 428 37.92 -21.61 5.93
N ALA A 429 37.98 -21.18 7.19
CA ALA A 429 39.16 -21.16 8.10
C ALA A 429 39.85 -19.82 8.47
N ALA A 430 39.13 -18.69 8.58
CA ALA A 430 39.63 -17.55 9.38
C ALA A 430 38.49 -16.81 10.13
N PRO A 431 38.64 -16.40 11.41
CA PRO A 431 37.55 -15.78 12.18
C PRO A 431 37.18 -14.34 11.78
N LEU A 432 37.71 -13.78 10.68
CA LEU A 432 37.70 -12.33 10.46
C LEU A 432 37.63 -11.87 8.98
N ASP A 433 37.09 -12.66 8.06
CA ASP A 433 36.74 -12.13 6.71
C ASP A 433 35.40 -11.37 6.76
N GLU A 434 35.47 -10.17 7.34
CA GLU A 434 34.75 -8.91 7.09
C GLU A 434 33.30 -8.95 6.53
N GLY A 435 32.36 -9.68 7.14
CA GLY A 435 30.93 -9.54 6.83
C GLY A 435 30.00 -10.21 7.85
N TYR A 436 28.71 -9.87 7.86
CA TYR A 436 27.71 -10.45 8.77
C TYR A 436 26.30 -10.55 8.15
N PHE A 437 25.50 -11.51 8.62
CA PHE A 437 24.07 -11.59 8.29
C PHE A 437 23.31 -10.50 9.04
N ALA A 438 22.68 -9.58 8.30
CA ALA A 438 21.94 -8.47 8.88
C ALA A 438 20.52 -8.87 9.34
N CYS A 439 20.02 -10.02 8.91
CA CYS A 439 18.72 -10.56 9.31
C CYS A 439 18.71 -12.10 9.21
N PRO A 440 17.79 -12.83 9.88
CA PRO A 440 17.55 -14.22 9.54
C PRO A 440 17.00 -14.35 8.11
N PRO A 441 17.18 -15.52 7.47
CA PRO A 441 16.71 -15.73 6.11
C PRO A 441 15.20 -15.83 6.04
N VAL A 442 14.61 -15.35 4.95
CA VAL A 442 13.19 -15.49 4.64
C VAL A 442 13.00 -16.56 3.57
N ALA A 443 11.96 -17.37 3.69
CA ALA A 443 11.62 -18.38 2.69
C ALA A 443 11.16 -17.74 1.37
N ALA A 444 11.78 -18.14 0.26
CA ALA A 444 11.47 -17.69 -1.09
C ALA A 444 11.39 -18.88 -2.05
N GLY A 445 10.19 -19.47 -2.16
CA GLY A 445 10.00 -20.71 -2.91
C GLY A 445 10.81 -21.85 -2.28
N ARG A 446 11.82 -22.34 -2.99
CA ARG A 446 12.72 -23.43 -2.53
C ARG A 446 14.01 -22.94 -1.88
N HIS A 447 14.16 -21.63 -1.74
CA HIS A 447 15.38 -20.97 -1.30
C HIS A 447 15.15 -20.20 0.00
N LEU A 448 16.23 -19.94 0.72
CA LEU A 448 16.27 -19.07 1.90
C LEU A 448 17.07 -17.83 1.55
N VAL A 449 16.48 -16.64 1.65
CA VAL A 449 17.15 -15.39 1.25
C VAL A 449 17.38 -14.49 2.45
N ALA A 450 18.63 -14.05 2.66
CA ALA A 450 19.02 -13.18 3.76
C ALA A 450 19.76 -11.94 3.25
N ALA A 451 19.65 -10.86 4.02
CA ALA A 451 20.50 -9.68 3.86
C ALA A 451 21.87 -9.90 4.51
N VAL A 452 22.92 -9.50 3.81
CA VAL A 452 24.32 -9.63 4.26
C VAL A 452 25.03 -8.30 4.07
N ARG A 453 25.75 -7.89 5.11
CA ARG A 453 26.63 -6.73 5.10
C ARG A 453 28.06 -7.19 4.96
N VAL A 454 28.81 -6.61 4.01
CA VAL A 454 30.21 -7.00 3.72
C VAL A 454 31.14 -5.78 3.78
N GLY A 455 32.39 -6.04 4.11
CA GLY A 455 33.42 -5.08 4.49
C GLY A 455 33.58 -5.00 6.00
N ARG A 456 34.76 -4.56 6.46
CA ARG A 456 35.16 -4.33 7.86
C ARG A 456 34.10 -3.58 8.68
N ARG A 457 33.32 -2.74 7.99
CA ARG A 457 32.29 -1.84 8.50
C ARG A 457 30.93 -2.06 7.82
N GLY A 458 30.67 -3.21 7.19
CA GLY A 458 29.40 -3.44 6.48
C GLY A 458 29.10 -2.37 5.44
N GLU A 459 30.13 -1.97 4.69
CA GLU A 459 30.06 -0.88 3.69
C GLU A 459 29.20 -1.28 2.50
N GLU A 460 29.04 -2.57 2.24
CA GLU A 460 28.24 -3.09 1.15
C GLU A 460 27.03 -3.86 1.66
N PHE A 461 25.86 -3.60 1.08
CA PHE A 461 24.64 -4.35 1.28
C PHE A 461 24.43 -5.35 0.14
N HIS A 462 24.27 -6.61 0.48
CA HIS A 462 24.06 -7.72 -0.43
C HIS A 462 22.82 -8.53 -0.03
N LEU A 463 22.18 -9.15 -1.01
CA LEU A 463 21.26 -10.26 -0.77
C LEU A 463 21.95 -11.58 -1.11
N THR A 464 21.70 -12.61 -0.32
CA THR A 464 22.24 -13.95 -0.54
C THR A 464 21.12 -14.98 -0.48
N ALA A 465 21.12 -15.93 -1.41
CA ALA A 465 20.26 -17.12 -1.31
C ALA A 465 21.06 -18.33 -0.85
N LEU A 466 20.44 -19.09 0.02
CA LEU A 466 20.93 -20.32 0.60
C LEU A 466 19.94 -21.44 0.26
N ARG A 467 20.46 -22.63 0.00
CA ARG A 467 19.63 -23.82 -0.10
C ARG A 467 19.14 -24.23 1.29
N ALA A 468 17.84 -24.43 1.44
CA ALA A 468 17.23 -24.73 2.73
C ALA A 468 17.71 -26.05 3.38
N THR A 469 18.22 -27.01 2.61
CA THR A 469 18.63 -28.32 3.13
C THR A 469 20.00 -28.28 3.82
N ASP A 470 20.98 -27.61 3.21
CA ASP A 470 22.39 -27.64 3.61
C ASP A 470 22.99 -26.26 3.92
N GLY A 471 22.27 -25.18 3.62
CA GLY A 471 22.78 -23.82 3.76
C GLY A 471 23.79 -23.44 2.67
N GLN A 472 23.97 -24.25 1.62
CA GLN A 472 24.87 -23.92 0.52
C GLN A 472 24.40 -22.63 -0.15
N ARG A 473 25.31 -21.67 -0.30
CA ARG A 473 25.01 -20.44 -1.02
C ARG A 473 24.82 -20.71 -2.51
N LEU A 474 23.69 -20.25 -3.03
CA LEU A 474 23.28 -20.41 -4.43
C LEU A 474 23.67 -19.19 -5.25
N TRP A 475 23.44 -17.99 -4.72
CA TRP A 475 23.82 -16.74 -5.34
C TRP A 475 24.03 -15.66 -4.28
N ARG A 476 24.76 -14.61 -4.67
CA ARG A 476 24.92 -13.37 -3.91
C ARG A 476 24.86 -12.19 -4.87
N THR A 477 24.09 -11.18 -4.51
CA THR A 477 23.84 -10.01 -5.35
C THR A 477 24.17 -8.75 -4.58
N TYR A 478 25.10 -7.97 -5.11
CA TYR A 478 25.38 -6.61 -4.64
C TYR A 478 24.19 -5.71 -4.94
N ILE A 479 23.73 -4.98 -3.94
CA ILE A 479 22.64 -4.01 -4.09
C ILE A 479 23.23 -2.61 -4.08
N CYS A 480 23.83 -2.18 -2.97
CA CYS A 480 24.41 -0.85 -2.84
C CYS A 480 25.60 -0.88 -1.88
N GLY A 481 26.43 0.15 -1.97
CA GLY A 481 27.55 0.38 -1.07
C GLY A 481 27.53 1.82 -0.60
N ARG A 482 28.03 2.04 0.62
CA ARG A 482 28.11 3.34 1.27
C ARG A 482 29.58 3.69 1.53
N GLY A 483 29.87 4.99 1.56
CA GLY A 483 31.11 5.49 2.17
C GLY A 483 31.10 5.21 3.69
N PRO A 484 32.26 5.28 4.37
CA PRO A 484 32.35 4.96 5.79
C PRO A 484 31.36 5.80 6.62
N GLU A 485 30.49 5.14 7.39
CA GLU A 485 29.60 5.80 8.34
C GLU A 485 30.40 6.64 9.36
N PRO A 486 29.82 7.73 9.89
CA PRO A 486 30.36 8.33 11.09
C PRO A 486 30.29 7.28 12.21
N THR A 487 31.45 6.95 12.78
CA THR A 487 31.54 6.17 14.00
C THR A 487 30.72 6.82 15.10
N ASP A 488 30.25 6.05 16.08
CA ASP A 488 29.66 6.64 17.27
C ASP A 488 30.65 7.57 18.00
N LEU A 489 30.18 8.30 19.03
CA LEU A 489 31.03 9.23 19.81
C LEU A 489 32.30 8.57 20.40
N ARG A 490 32.40 7.24 20.38
CA ARG A 490 33.51 6.45 20.91
C ARG A 490 34.35 5.78 19.81
N GLY A 491 34.12 6.09 18.53
CA GLY A 491 34.89 5.55 17.42
C GLY A 491 34.49 4.13 16.99
N TYR A 492 33.39 3.56 17.51
CA TYR A 492 32.95 2.22 17.17
C TYR A 492 32.00 2.21 15.97
N HIS A 493 32.17 1.20 15.11
CA HIS A 493 31.22 0.85 14.07
C HIS A 493 30.03 0.11 14.69
N ARG A 494 28.80 0.46 14.31
CA ARG A 494 27.58 -0.17 14.81
C ARG A 494 26.98 -1.08 13.75
N PRO A 495 27.00 -2.42 13.93
CA PRO A 495 26.30 -3.30 13.02
C PRO A 495 24.78 -3.09 13.18
N ALA A 496 24.12 -2.84 12.05
CA ALA A 496 22.67 -2.75 11.97
C ALA A 496 22.10 -4.14 11.65
N PHE A 497 21.26 -4.66 12.54
CA PHE A 497 20.32 -5.72 12.20
C PHE A 497 19.17 -5.10 11.42
N GLU A 498 19.16 -5.34 10.12
CA GLU A 498 18.20 -4.73 9.23
C GLU A 498 16.87 -5.47 9.22
N SER A 499 15.85 -4.75 8.76
CA SER A 499 14.54 -5.32 8.52
C SER A 499 14.59 -6.44 7.47
N LEU A 500 13.69 -7.40 7.61
CA LEU A 500 13.63 -8.58 6.75
C LEU A 500 13.33 -8.19 5.29
N PRO A 501 13.88 -8.91 4.30
CA PRO A 501 13.37 -8.85 2.93
C PRO A 501 11.92 -9.35 2.85
N ALA A 502 11.17 -8.87 1.87
CA ALA A 502 9.82 -9.34 1.57
C ALA A 502 9.81 -10.14 0.27
N VAL A 503 9.05 -11.23 0.24
CA VAL A 503 8.97 -12.11 -0.93
C VAL A 503 7.55 -12.10 -1.48
N SER A 504 7.41 -11.84 -2.79
CA SER A 504 6.13 -11.94 -3.48
C SER A 504 6.34 -12.11 -4.97
N ASP A 505 5.45 -12.85 -5.64
CA ASP A 505 5.46 -13.09 -7.08
C ASP A 505 6.85 -13.50 -7.64
N GLY A 506 7.65 -14.25 -6.85
CA GLY A 506 9.00 -14.70 -7.21
C GLY A 506 10.09 -13.61 -7.18
N LEU A 507 9.80 -12.44 -6.58
CA LEU A 507 10.78 -11.39 -6.28
C LEU A 507 11.05 -11.35 -4.79
N VAL A 508 12.30 -11.03 -4.45
CA VAL A 508 12.72 -10.63 -3.11
C VAL A 508 12.99 -9.14 -3.14
N VAL A 509 12.29 -8.39 -2.29
CA VAL A 509 12.43 -6.95 -2.15
C VAL A 509 13.11 -6.63 -0.82
N ALA A 510 14.14 -5.80 -0.85
CA ALA A 510 14.85 -5.36 0.33
C ALA A 510 14.98 -3.84 0.38
N CYS A 511 14.84 -3.28 1.57
CA CYS A 511 15.18 -1.89 1.87
C CYS A 511 16.55 -1.89 2.55
N ALA A 512 17.56 -1.36 1.86
CA ALA A 512 18.95 -1.44 2.32
C ALA A 512 19.31 -0.41 3.40
N GLY A 513 18.43 0.55 3.70
CA GLY A 513 18.72 1.61 4.69
C GLY A 513 19.76 2.65 4.26
N ASP A 514 20.29 2.56 3.03
CA ASP A 514 21.30 3.46 2.45
C ASP A 514 20.76 4.31 1.29
N GLY A 515 19.47 4.61 1.31
CA GLY A 515 18.81 5.37 0.24
C GLY A 515 18.34 4.52 -0.94
N VAL A 516 18.42 3.19 -0.86
CA VAL A 516 18.00 2.27 -1.95
C VAL A 516 17.00 1.21 -1.47
N VAL A 517 15.96 1.02 -2.27
CA VAL A 517 15.09 -0.18 -2.25
C VAL A 517 15.33 -0.95 -3.54
N ALA A 518 15.51 -2.26 -3.46
CA ALA A 518 15.82 -3.09 -4.62
C ALA A 518 14.98 -4.36 -4.65
N ALA A 519 14.70 -4.86 -5.86
CA ALA A 519 14.09 -6.16 -6.06
C ALA A 519 14.98 -7.08 -6.91
N VAL A 520 15.18 -8.30 -6.42
CA VAL A 520 15.92 -9.37 -7.10
C VAL A 520 15.02 -10.57 -7.36
N GLU A 521 15.31 -11.34 -8.41
CA GLU A 521 14.65 -12.62 -8.66
C GLU A 521 15.10 -13.66 -7.63
N ALA A 522 14.15 -14.32 -6.95
CA ALA A 522 14.44 -15.26 -5.87
C ALA A 522 15.33 -16.44 -6.29
N ASP A 523 15.17 -16.94 -7.51
CA ASP A 523 15.88 -18.13 -7.99
C ASP A 523 17.30 -17.83 -8.49
N SER A 524 17.49 -16.68 -9.13
CA SER A 524 18.75 -16.35 -9.83
C SER A 524 19.56 -15.25 -9.16
N GLY A 525 18.99 -14.50 -8.23
CA GLY A 525 19.59 -13.31 -7.65
C GLY A 525 19.64 -12.12 -8.61
N ARG A 526 19.14 -12.23 -9.84
CA ARG A 526 19.20 -11.12 -10.82
C ARG A 526 18.37 -9.94 -10.35
N LEU A 527 19.04 -8.80 -10.20
CA LEU A 527 18.41 -7.51 -9.93
C LEU A 527 17.43 -7.15 -11.05
N GLN A 528 16.21 -6.75 -10.70
CA GLN A 528 15.16 -6.35 -11.63
C GLN A 528 15.01 -4.83 -11.69
N TRP A 529 15.09 -4.17 -10.53
CA TRP A 529 15.06 -2.72 -10.40
C TRP A 529 15.70 -2.30 -9.07
N ALA A 530 16.19 -1.06 -9.03
CA ALA A 530 16.61 -0.37 -7.82
C ALA A 530 16.01 1.04 -7.82
N VAL A 531 15.49 1.48 -6.69
CA VAL A 531 14.82 2.77 -6.51
C VAL A 531 15.54 3.54 -5.42
N ALA A 532 16.01 4.74 -5.75
CA ALA A 532 16.54 5.67 -4.78
C ALA A 532 15.41 6.40 -4.03
N TYR A 533 15.53 6.58 -2.72
CA TYR A 533 14.56 7.32 -1.90
C TYR A 533 15.18 8.54 -1.21
N ASP A 534 14.34 9.42 -0.65
CA ASP A 534 14.82 10.62 0.05
C ASP A 534 15.49 10.21 1.36
N GLN A 535 16.82 10.19 1.36
CA GLN A 535 17.61 10.05 2.57
C GLN A 535 17.80 11.42 3.23
N LEU A 536 17.51 11.53 4.53
CA LEU A 536 17.61 12.80 5.25
C LEU A 536 19.07 13.21 5.49
N ALA A 537 19.58 14.19 4.74
CA ALA A 537 20.95 14.70 4.83
C ALA A 537 21.34 15.22 6.24
N THR A 538 20.40 15.81 6.98
CA THR A 538 20.60 16.38 8.32
C THR A 538 20.80 15.35 9.43
N ARG A 539 20.52 14.06 9.17
CA ARG A 539 20.77 12.95 10.11
C ARG A 539 22.24 12.50 10.14
N ARG A 540 23.06 12.91 9.17
CA ARG A 540 24.51 12.58 9.11
C ARG A 540 25.39 13.28 10.15
N ARG A 541 24.90 14.32 10.84
CA ARG A 541 25.69 15.16 11.78
C ARG A 541 25.17 15.23 13.22
N ARG A 542 23.99 14.69 13.53
CA ARG A 542 23.38 14.75 14.86
C ARG A 542 22.91 13.36 15.29
N ILE A 543 23.26 12.96 16.51
CA ILE A 543 22.66 11.83 17.23
C ILE A 543 21.16 12.12 17.31
N LEU A 544 20.35 11.42 16.53
CA LEU A 544 18.90 11.59 16.57
C LEU A 544 18.35 11.19 17.93
N LYS A 545 17.29 11.91 18.33
CA LYS A 545 16.26 11.36 19.20
C LYS A 545 15.61 10.18 18.46
N ARG A 546 15.99 8.95 18.84
CA ARG A 546 15.64 7.63 18.24
C ARG A 546 14.14 7.39 17.96
N ASN A 547 13.24 8.23 18.49
CA ASN A 547 11.80 8.02 18.39
C ASN A 547 11.13 8.69 17.20
N ASP A 548 11.79 9.66 16.57
CA ASP A 548 11.20 10.45 15.49
C ASP A 548 11.57 9.89 14.11
N ALA A 549 11.35 8.59 13.94
CA ALA A 549 11.64 7.84 12.72
C ALA A 549 10.71 6.62 12.61
N TRP A 550 10.61 6.06 11.40
CA TRP A 550 10.06 4.71 11.23
C TRP A 550 10.87 3.71 12.06
N GLN A 551 10.17 2.78 12.72
CA GLN A 551 10.77 1.77 13.60
C GLN A 551 10.93 0.41 12.90
N ASP A 552 10.42 0.27 11.67
CA ASP A 552 10.54 -0.93 10.85
C ASP A 552 10.64 -0.54 9.38
N ALA A 553 11.69 -1.02 8.70
CA ALA A 553 11.91 -0.86 7.26
C ALA A 553 11.53 -2.10 6.45
N THR A 554 10.89 -3.11 7.06
CA THR A 554 10.50 -4.37 6.38
C THR A 554 9.50 -4.02 5.29
N PRO A 555 9.81 -4.26 4.00
CA PRO A 555 8.85 -4.00 2.94
C PRO A 555 7.57 -4.83 3.15
N ARG A 556 6.42 -4.24 2.87
CA ARG A 556 5.13 -4.96 2.87
C ARG A 556 4.61 -5.01 1.45
N ILE A 557 4.29 -6.20 0.95
CA ILE A 557 3.83 -6.38 -0.42
C ILE A 557 2.36 -6.82 -0.40
N ALA A 558 1.50 -6.04 -1.05
CA ALA A 558 0.10 -6.40 -1.26
C ALA A 558 -0.32 -6.01 -2.68
N ASP A 559 -1.01 -6.91 -3.37
CA ASP A 559 -1.56 -6.72 -4.72
C ASP A 559 -0.58 -6.16 -5.77
N GLY A 560 0.69 -6.55 -5.70
CA GLY A 560 1.72 -6.09 -6.64
C GLY A 560 2.25 -4.68 -6.36
N THR A 561 1.93 -4.12 -5.19
CA THR A 561 2.51 -2.88 -4.67
C THR A 561 3.40 -3.18 -3.47
N VAL A 562 4.59 -2.61 -3.46
CA VAL A 562 5.57 -2.64 -2.37
C VAL A 562 5.43 -1.36 -1.57
N TYR A 563 5.11 -1.49 -0.29
CA TYR A 563 5.09 -0.40 0.67
C TYR A 563 6.35 -0.44 1.52
N VAL A 564 7.08 0.68 1.59
CA VAL A 564 8.36 0.76 2.29
C VAL A 564 8.40 2.00 3.17
N SER A 565 8.88 1.80 4.40
CA SER A 565 9.06 2.83 5.44
C SER A 565 10.53 2.88 5.89
N PRO A 566 11.46 3.41 5.06
CA PRO A 566 12.88 3.43 5.41
C PRO A 566 13.13 4.22 6.70
N THR A 567 13.95 3.69 7.61
CA THR A 567 14.22 4.32 8.92
C THR A 567 14.99 5.64 8.80
N ASP A 568 15.70 5.84 7.69
CA ASP A 568 16.48 7.03 7.33
C ASP A 568 15.71 8.02 6.42
N SER A 569 14.39 7.85 6.26
CA SER A 569 13.49 8.71 5.49
C SER A 569 12.29 9.19 6.31
N ASP A 570 11.75 10.37 5.96
CA ASP A 570 10.50 10.91 6.54
C ASP A 570 9.26 10.62 5.67
N PHE A 571 9.35 9.62 4.79
CA PHE A 571 8.28 9.28 3.86
C PHE A 571 7.91 7.79 3.92
N LEU A 572 6.65 7.49 3.63
CA LEU A 572 6.16 6.18 3.20
C LEU A 572 6.13 6.17 1.66
N TYR A 573 6.62 5.09 1.06
CA TYR A 573 6.67 4.91 -0.39
C TYR A 573 5.80 3.75 -0.82
N ALA A 574 5.09 3.91 -1.94
CA ALA A 574 4.43 2.83 -2.66
C ALA A 574 5.08 2.67 -4.04
N ILE A 575 5.62 1.48 -4.29
CA ILE A 575 6.41 1.15 -5.48
C ILE A 575 5.77 -0.03 -6.20
N ALA A 576 5.65 0.03 -7.52
CA ALA A 576 5.15 -1.09 -8.31
C ALA A 576 6.14 -2.26 -8.28
N LEU A 577 5.70 -3.43 -7.80
CA LEU A 577 6.54 -4.62 -7.63
C LEU A 577 7.24 -5.06 -8.92
N ASP A 578 6.56 -4.99 -10.06
CA ASP A 578 7.09 -5.50 -11.34
C ASP A 578 8.06 -4.54 -12.03
N SER A 579 7.99 -3.23 -11.75
CA SER A 579 8.71 -2.21 -12.53
C SER A 579 9.60 -1.29 -11.73
N GLY A 580 9.44 -1.23 -10.41
CA GLY A 580 10.12 -0.26 -9.56
C GLY A 580 9.57 1.16 -9.68
N GLN A 581 8.51 1.40 -10.46
CA GLN A 581 7.93 2.74 -10.58
C GLN A 581 7.34 3.22 -9.26
N LEU A 582 7.68 4.45 -8.87
CA LEU A 582 7.07 5.12 -7.74
C LEU A 582 5.61 5.46 -8.07
N LEU A 583 4.67 4.86 -7.34
CA LEU A 583 3.24 5.13 -7.49
C LEU A 583 2.88 6.45 -6.80
N TRP A 584 3.24 6.52 -5.52
CA TRP A 584 3.04 7.69 -4.67
C TRP A 584 4.01 7.66 -3.50
N ARG A 585 4.23 8.83 -2.89
CA ARG A 585 4.92 8.96 -1.60
C ARG A 585 4.11 9.85 -0.67
N ARG A 586 4.19 9.58 0.62
CA ARG A 586 3.47 10.36 1.64
C ARG A 586 4.40 10.73 2.80
N PRO A 587 4.35 11.96 3.33
CA PRO A 587 5.03 12.29 4.58
C PRO A 587 4.62 11.33 5.69
N ARG A 588 5.59 10.90 6.50
CA ARG A 588 5.39 10.01 7.65
C ARG A 588 4.44 10.63 8.69
N GLU A 589 4.50 11.96 8.84
CA GLU A 589 3.83 12.67 9.94
C GLU A 589 4.28 12.08 11.30
N ASP A 590 3.34 11.75 12.19
CA ASP A 590 3.65 11.14 13.49
C ASP A 590 3.73 9.60 13.47
N ASN A 591 3.53 8.98 12.29
CA ASN A 591 3.51 7.53 12.18
C ASN A 591 4.89 6.95 12.51
N ARG A 592 4.88 5.79 13.18
CA ARG A 592 6.08 5.08 13.65
C ARG A 592 6.21 3.69 13.03
N PHE A 593 5.09 3.07 12.66
CA PHE A 593 5.04 1.71 12.14
C PHE A 593 4.20 1.60 10.87
N LEU A 594 4.72 0.88 9.88
CA LEU A 594 3.95 0.27 8.81
C LEU A 594 3.45 -1.09 9.32
N VAL A 595 2.19 -1.13 9.75
CA VAL A 595 1.62 -2.28 10.47
C VAL A 595 1.44 -3.48 9.55
N ALA A 596 0.73 -3.30 8.45
CA ALA A 596 0.45 -4.34 7.47
C ALA A 596 0.04 -3.71 6.14
N ALA A 597 0.21 -4.47 5.06
CA ALA A 597 -0.45 -4.21 3.78
C ALA A 597 -1.29 -5.45 3.47
N HIS A 598 -2.59 -5.27 3.27
CA HIS A 598 -3.51 -6.36 2.96
C HIS A 598 -4.54 -5.86 1.96
N ARG A 599 -4.63 -6.54 0.81
CA ARG A 599 -5.39 -6.10 -0.36
C ARG A 599 -5.00 -4.68 -0.78
N ASP A 600 -5.97 -3.87 -1.20
CA ASP A 600 -5.84 -2.44 -1.51
C ASP A 600 -5.71 -1.52 -0.27
N CYS A 601 -5.37 -2.06 0.91
CA CYS A 601 -5.28 -1.31 2.16
C CYS A 601 -3.91 -1.41 2.82
N VAL A 602 -3.39 -0.26 3.26
CA VAL A 602 -2.14 -0.13 4.01
C VAL A 602 -2.42 0.47 5.37
N TYR A 603 -1.92 -0.16 6.42
CA TYR A 603 -2.15 0.26 7.79
C TYR A 603 -0.89 0.88 8.38
N VAL A 604 -1.02 2.10 8.90
CA VAL A 604 0.06 2.83 9.58
C VAL A 604 -0.38 3.20 11.00
N ALA A 605 0.59 3.27 11.91
CA ALA A 605 0.30 3.64 13.29
C ALA A 605 1.43 4.46 13.95
N GLY A 606 1.03 5.44 14.77
CA GLY A 606 1.86 6.34 15.56
C GLY A 606 1.08 6.80 16.81
N THR A 607 0.78 8.09 16.92
CA THR A 607 -0.23 8.56 17.91
C THR A 607 -1.67 8.32 17.42
N ARG A 608 -1.79 8.04 16.13
CA ARG A 608 -3.02 7.72 15.43
C ARG A 608 -2.82 6.39 14.69
N ALA A 609 -3.90 5.68 14.40
CA ALA A 609 -3.89 4.58 13.46
C ALA A 609 -4.68 5.00 12.21
N ALA A 610 -4.19 4.64 11.04
CA ALA A 610 -4.87 4.94 9.78
C ALA A 610 -4.84 3.74 8.83
N CYS A 611 -5.87 3.66 8.00
CA CYS A 611 -5.90 2.83 6.81
C CYS A 611 -5.84 3.74 5.59
N LEU A 612 -4.90 3.43 4.70
CA LEU A 612 -4.70 4.09 3.43
C LEU A 612 -5.17 3.17 2.32
N ASP A 613 -5.85 3.70 1.30
CA ASP A 613 -6.17 2.94 0.10
C ASP A 613 -4.93 2.73 -0.79
N ALA A 614 -5.09 2.02 -1.91
CA ALA A 614 -4.04 1.80 -2.90
C ALA A 614 -3.43 3.11 -3.47
N LYS A 615 -4.11 4.25 -3.32
CA LYS A 615 -3.65 5.58 -3.78
C LYS A 615 -2.92 6.37 -2.69
N GLY A 616 -2.87 5.85 -1.47
CA GLY A 616 -2.29 6.52 -0.31
C GLY A 616 -3.25 7.47 0.40
N GLU A 617 -4.52 7.48 0.01
CA GLU A 617 -5.57 8.32 0.58
C GLU A 617 -6.16 7.69 1.85
N VAL A 618 -6.51 8.52 2.83
CA VAL A 618 -7.01 8.03 4.13
C VAL A 618 -8.45 7.54 3.99
N GLU A 619 -8.66 6.22 4.11
CA GLU A 619 -9.98 5.59 4.20
C GLU A 619 -10.62 5.80 5.57
N TRP A 620 -9.82 5.64 6.61
CA TRP A 620 -10.18 5.98 7.97
C TRP A 620 -8.93 6.30 8.79
N GLU A 621 -9.13 7.08 9.84
CA GLU A 621 -8.10 7.42 10.80
C GLU A 621 -8.71 7.51 12.20
N ARG A 622 -7.97 7.04 13.19
CA ARG A 622 -8.39 6.92 14.58
C ARG A 622 -7.30 7.46 15.50
N PRO A 623 -7.55 8.55 16.27
CA PRO A 623 -6.66 8.89 17.38
C PRO A 623 -6.62 7.74 18.38
N LEU A 624 -5.42 7.41 18.85
CA LEU A 624 -5.21 6.40 19.89
C LEU A 624 -5.14 7.11 21.26
N PRO A 625 -5.51 6.41 22.35
CA PRO A 625 -5.41 6.98 23.70
C PRO A 625 -3.96 7.30 24.08
N ASN A 626 -3.01 6.49 23.60
CA ASN A 626 -1.57 6.68 23.75
C ASN A 626 -0.87 6.28 22.46
N ALA A 627 0.34 6.81 22.23
CA ALA A 627 1.15 6.44 21.08
C ALA A 627 1.51 4.95 21.10
N VAL A 628 1.67 4.39 19.90
CA VAL A 628 2.17 3.02 19.73
C VAL A 628 3.61 2.92 20.20
N VAL A 629 3.90 1.92 21.03
CA VAL A 629 5.20 1.70 21.69
C VAL A 629 5.92 0.41 21.25
N GLY A 630 5.29 -0.43 20.44
CA GLY A 630 5.90 -1.64 19.89
C GLY A 630 5.30 -2.02 18.54
N ARG A 631 5.84 -3.04 17.87
CA ARG A 631 5.36 -3.49 16.56
C ARG A 631 3.91 -4.00 16.66
N PRO A 632 2.96 -3.36 15.94
CA PRO A 632 1.59 -3.84 15.89
C PRO A 632 1.44 -5.04 14.95
N VAL A 633 0.33 -5.78 15.08
CA VAL A 633 0.04 -6.95 14.24
C VAL A 633 -1.40 -6.93 13.73
N LEU A 634 -1.61 -7.35 12.48
CA LEU A 634 -2.92 -7.58 11.88
C LEU A 634 -3.24 -9.08 11.92
N GLY A 635 -4.38 -9.46 12.48
CA GLY A 635 -4.87 -10.85 12.44
C GLY A 635 -6.40 -10.89 12.49
N GLY A 636 -7.02 -11.76 11.68
CA GLY A 636 -8.47 -11.93 11.60
C GLY A 636 -9.24 -10.65 11.25
N GLY A 637 -8.63 -9.73 10.49
CA GLY A 637 -9.21 -8.41 10.22
C GLY A 637 -9.17 -7.43 11.40
N VAL A 638 -8.40 -7.72 12.46
CA VAL A 638 -8.24 -6.90 13.66
C VAL A 638 -6.79 -6.41 13.80
N LEU A 639 -6.61 -5.09 13.89
CA LEU A 639 -5.34 -4.45 14.21
C LEU A 639 -5.13 -4.48 15.72
N HIS A 640 -4.07 -5.14 16.16
CA HIS A 640 -3.62 -5.20 17.55
C HIS A 640 -2.50 -4.17 17.72
N LEU A 641 -2.77 -3.11 18.49
CA LEU A 641 -1.88 -1.97 18.66
C LEU A 641 -1.34 -1.92 20.10
N PRO A 642 -0.03 -2.10 20.33
CA PRO A 642 0.56 -1.93 21.64
C PRO A 642 0.74 -0.44 21.94
N VAL A 643 -0.04 0.06 22.90
CA VAL A 643 -0.01 1.47 23.31
C VAL A 643 0.60 1.59 24.71
N GLY A 644 1.02 2.79 25.11
CA GLY A 644 1.49 3.02 26.49
C GLY A 644 0.44 2.54 27.51
N GLY A 645 0.81 1.58 28.37
CA GLY A 645 -0.05 1.06 29.44
C GLY A 645 -1.09 0.00 29.03
N GLY A 646 -1.11 -0.47 27.78
CA GLY A 646 -2.08 -1.49 27.36
C GLY A 646 -2.08 -1.84 25.86
N LEU A 647 -3.19 -2.43 25.41
CA LEU A 647 -3.44 -2.78 24.01
C LEU A 647 -4.76 -2.18 23.50
N VAL A 648 -4.74 -1.66 22.29
CA VAL A 648 -5.95 -1.22 21.56
C VAL A 648 -6.19 -2.15 20.38
N PHE A 649 -7.43 -2.58 20.20
CA PHE A 649 -7.86 -3.44 19.10
C PHE A 649 -8.80 -2.66 18.19
N LEU A 650 -8.45 -2.54 16.92
CA LEU A 650 -9.28 -1.87 15.91
C LEU A 650 -9.76 -2.86 14.86
N ASP A 651 -10.98 -2.69 14.40
CA ASP A 651 -11.44 -3.33 13.17
C ASP A 651 -10.69 -2.71 11.98
N ALA A 652 -9.97 -3.53 11.21
CA ALA A 652 -9.13 -3.07 10.11
C ALA A 652 -9.95 -2.41 8.99
N THR A 653 -11.20 -2.84 8.83
CA THR A 653 -12.07 -2.38 7.74
C THR A 653 -12.65 -0.99 8.00
N THR A 654 -12.98 -0.68 9.25
CA THR A 654 -13.74 0.51 9.65
C THR A 654 -12.95 1.50 10.49
N GLY A 655 -11.86 1.06 11.14
CA GLY A 655 -11.09 1.84 12.12
C GLY A 655 -11.80 2.04 13.46
N GLY A 656 -12.87 1.28 13.70
CA GLY A 656 -13.62 1.31 14.95
C GLY A 656 -12.87 0.58 16.06
N ILE A 657 -12.87 1.15 17.27
CA ILE A 657 -12.26 0.50 18.44
C ILE A 657 -13.14 -0.69 18.84
N LEU A 658 -12.62 -1.90 18.64
CA LEU A 658 -13.25 -3.14 19.07
C LEU A 658 -13.04 -3.36 20.57
N HIS A 659 -11.85 -3.05 21.09
CA HIS A 659 -11.57 -3.19 22.51
C HIS A 659 -10.34 -2.37 22.93
N HIS A 660 -10.23 -2.08 24.22
CA HIS A 660 -9.06 -1.47 24.85
C HIS A 660 -8.83 -2.19 26.17
N VAL A 661 -7.61 -2.68 26.37
CA VAL A 661 -7.18 -3.36 27.60
C VAL A 661 -6.06 -2.54 28.20
N THR A 662 -6.23 -2.05 29.43
CA THR A 662 -5.09 -1.53 30.20
C THR A 662 -4.45 -2.65 31.02
N TRP A 663 -3.15 -2.55 31.30
CA TRP A 663 -2.47 -3.53 32.14
C TRP A 663 -3.00 -3.54 33.57
N THR A 664 -3.54 -2.42 34.06
CA THR A 664 -4.23 -2.34 35.34
C THR A 664 -5.51 -3.17 35.32
N ASP A 665 -6.41 -2.92 34.35
CA ASP A 665 -7.67 -3.67 34.23
C ASP A 665 -7.40 -5.16 34.05
N TRP A 666 -6.39 -5.52 33.25
CA TRP A 666 -6.02 -6.92 33.05
C TRP A 666 -5.55 -7.55 34.37
N LYS A 667 -4.65 -6.90 35.12
CA LYS A 667 -4.13 -7.42 36.41
C LYS A 667 -5.27 -7.66 37.42
N ASP A 668 -6.27 -6.79 37.45
CA ASP A 668 -7.43 -6.93 38.34
C ASP A 668 -8.29 -8.16 38.00
N THR A 669 -8.26 -8.63 36.75
CA THR A 669 -8.95 -9.86 36.32
C THR A 669 -8.15 -11.15 36.57
N GLN A 670 -6.88 -11.05 36.95
CA GLN A 670 -6.01 -12.20 37.15
C GLN A 670 -5.92 -12.63 38.63
N PRO A 671 -5.57 -13.90 38.91
CA PRO A 671 -5.25 -14.33 40.26
C PRO A 671 -4.08 -13.51 40.84
N ARG A 672 -4.16 -13.14 42.13
CA ARG A 672 -3.16 -12.31 42.85
C ARG A 672 -1.72 -12.87 42.87
N SER A 673 -1.49 -14.09 42.40
CA SER A 673 -0.20 -14.78 42.42
C SER A 673 0.73 -14.44 41.24
N PHE A 674 0.37 -13.53 40.35
CA PHE A 674 1.21 -13.16 39.19
C PHE A 674 2.16 -11.99 39.49
N GLY A 675 3.47 -12.30 39.59
CA GLY A 675 4.56 -11.34 39.79
C GLY A 675 5.35 -10.98 38.51
N ALA A 676 4.80 -11.22 37.31
CA ALA A 676 5.48 -10.93 36.05
C ALA A 676 5.39 -9.43 35.70
N ASP A 677 6.49 -8.86 35.20
CA ASP A 677 6.49 -7.50 34.66
C ASP A 677 5.91 -7.49 33.25
N ILE A 678 4.69 -6.95 33.15
CA ILE A 678 3.92 -6.86 31.91
C ILE A 678 3.92 -5.40 31.47
N SER A 679 4.54 -5.17 30.33
CA SER A 679 4.49 -3.90 29.61
C SER A 679 4.16 -4.13 28.14
N SER A 680 3.78 -3.07 27.46
CA SER A 680 3.49 -3.11 26.04
C SER A 680 4.81 -3.22 25.26
N GLY A 681 4.85 -4.10 24.27
CA GLY A 681 6.02 -4.35 23.43
C GLY A 681 5.62 -4.84 22.04
N ASP A 682 6.55 -5.49 21.35
CA ASP A 682 6.32 -6.08 20.03
C ASP A 682 5.30 -7.22 20.13
N LEU A 683 4.25 -7.15 19.29
CA LEU A 683 3.19 -8.14 19.25
C LEU A 683 3.44 -9.19 18.17
N GLN A 684 3.10 -10.44 18.50
CA GLN A 684 3.06 -11.55 17.56
C GLN A 684 1.89 -12.48 17.87
N LEU A 685 1.22 -12.95 16.82
CA LEU A 685 0.15 -13.94 16.91
C LEU A 685 0.71 -15.32 16.58
N ALA A 686 0.43 -16.30 17.45
CA ALA A 686 0.97 -17.65 17.39
C ALA A 686 -0.12 -18.69 17.67
N GLY A 687 -0.86 -19.09 16.62
CA GLY A 687 -2.06 -19.92 16.79
C GLY A 687 -3.10 -19.20 17.64
N GLU A 688 -3.51 -19.79 18.76
CA GLU A 688 -4.42 -19.16 19.74
C GLU A 688 -3.72 -18.34 20.82
N HIS A 689 -2.43 -18.02 20.66
CA HIS A 689 -1.66 -17.26 21.65
C HIS A 689 -1.30 -15.87 21.14
N LEU A 690 -1.36 -14.90 22.04
CA LEU A 690 -0.78 -13.58 21.84
C LEU A 690 0.57 -13.52 22.56
N VAL A 691 1.61 -13.13 21.85
CA VAL A 691 2.96 -12.99 22.38
C VAL A 691 3.29 -11.51 22.44
N ILE A 692 3.77 -11.08 23.60
CA ILE A 692 4.25 -9.71 23.81
C ILE A 692 5.72 -9.81 24.18
N THR A 693 6.57 -9.37 23.26
CA THR A 693 8.00 -9.32 23.49
C THR A 693 8.38 -7.89 23.82
N THR A 694 8.82 -7.70 25.06
CA THR A 694 9.47 -6.49 25.49
C THR A 694 10.97 -6.74 25.43
N PRO A 695 11.79 -5.70 25.58
CA PRO A 695 13.22 -5.88 25.69
C PRO A 695 13.64 -6.79 26.85
N PHE A 696 12.84 -6.83 27.93
CA PHE A 696 13.18 -7.49 29.19
C PHE A 696 12.41 -8.77 29.44
N THR A 697 11.27 -8.96 28.79
CA THR A 697 10.35 -10.07 29.05
C THR A 697 9.68 -10.54 27.76
N LEU A 698 9.56 -11.86 27.64
CA LEU A 698 8.71 -12.50 26.64
C LEU A 698 7.50 -13.07 27.37
N ASN A 699 6.32 -12.53 27.09
CA ASN A 699 5.06 -12.92 27.73
C ASN A 699 4.14 -13.63 26.74
N VAL A 700 3.62 -14.79 27.09
CA VAL A 700 2.68 -15.56 26.25
C VAL A 700 1.32 -15.65 26.91
N PHE A 701 0.31 -15.10 26.24
CA PHE A 701 -1.08 -15.10 26.67
C PHE A 701 -1.88 -16.10 25.87
N GLU A 702 -2.78 -16.85 26.53
CA GLU A 702 -3.77 -17.65 25.83
C GLU A 702 -4.91 -16.76 25.29
N ARG A 703 -5.73 -17.30 24.39
CA ARG A 703 -6.95 -16.63 23.94
C ARG A 703 -7.95 -16.47 25.08
N TRP A 704 -8.54 -15.28 25.19
CA TRP A 704 -9.66 -15.04 26.09
C TRP A 704 -10.91 -15.86 25.70
N ARG A 705 -11.47 -16.63 26.65
CA ARG A 705 -12.59 -17.58 26.41
C ARG A 705 -13.96 -17.03 26.84
N LEU A 706 -14.47 -16.03 26.14
CA LEU A 706 -15.81 -15.46 26.38
C LEU A 706 -16.94 -16.34 25.81
N ARG A 707 -16.68 -17.01 24.69
CA ARG A 707 -17.68 -17.78 23.94
C ARG A 707 -18.33 -18.90 24.74
N GLU A 708 -17.54 -19.79 25.36
CA GLU A 708 -18.08 -20.94 26.10
C GLU A 708 -18.96 -20.53 27.28
N ALA A 709 -18.62 -19.42 27.95
CA ALA A 709 -19.40 -18.88 29.05
C ALA A 709 -20.73 -18.29 28.56
N ALA A 710 -20.70 -17.57 27.43
CA ALA A 710 -21.90 -17.04 26.79
C ALA A 710 -22.82 -18.16 26.27
N GLU A 711 -22.27 -19.21 25.64
CA GLU A 711 -23.02 -20.38 25.15
C GLU A 711 -23.72 -21.11 26.30
N ARG A 712 -23.02 -21.39 27.41
CA ARG A 712 -23.62 -21.99 28.61
C ARG A 712 -24.77 -21.16 29.17
N ARG A 713 -24.62 -19.83 29.17
CA ARG A 713 -25.64 -18.90 29.67
C ARG A 713 -26.85 -18.81 28.73
N LEU A 714 -26.64 -18.83 27.41
CA LEU A 714 -27.71 -18.88 26.42
C LEU A 714 -28.46 -20.22 26.42
N ALA A 715 -27.78 -21.33 26.70
CA ALA A 715 -28.42 -22.63 26.86
C ALA A 715 -29.42 -22.64 28.04
N GLN A 716 -29.10 -21.91 29.11
CA GLN A 716 -29.99 -21.76 30.27
C GLN A 716 -31.05 -20.66 30.06
N ARG A 717 -30.68 -19.58 29.36
CA ARG A 717 -31.53 -18.39 29.12
C ARG A 717 -31.34 -17.89 27.68
N PRO A 718 -32.12 -18.37 26.71
CA PRO A 718 -31.91 -18.08 25.28
C PRO A 718 -32.00 -16.60 24.87
N LYS A 719 -32.65 -15.76 25.70
CA LYS A 719 -32.86 -14.32 25.44
C LYS A 719 -32.10 -13.42 26.41
N ASP A 720 -31.10 -13.92 27.12
CA ASP A 720 -30.30 -13.09 28.03
C ASP A 720 -29.50 -12.03 27.24
N PRO A 721 -29.82 -10.72 27.39
CA PRO A 721 -29.20 -9.67 26.59
C PRO A 721 -27.68 -9.56 26.81
N ALA A 722 -27.18 -9.85 28.01
CA ALA A 722 -25.74 -9.81 28.28
C ALA A 722 -24.99 -10.97 27.59
N ALA A 723 -25.63 -12.15 27.51
CA ALA A 723 -25.05 -13.31 26.83
C ALA A 723 -25.12 -13.17 25.30
N LEU A 724 -26.21 -12.62 24.77
CA LEU A 724 -26.34 -12.28 23.35
C LEU A 724 -25.32 -11.21 22.94
N TYR A 725 -25.13 -10.18 23.76
CA TYR A 725 -24.09 -9.17 23.55
C TYR A 725 -22.70 -9.82 23.48
N ALA A 726 -22.36 -10.67 24.46
CA ALA A 726 -21.09 -11.39 24.49
C ALA A 726 -20.87 -12.28 23.24
N MET A 727 -21.90 -13.00 22.78
CA MET A 727 -21.83 -13.75 21.52
C MET A 727 -21.64 -12.86 20.31
N GLY A 728 -22.32 -11.71 20.26
CA GLY A 728 -22.13 -10.71 19.21
C GLY A 728 -20.69 -10.21 19.13
N LEU A 729 -20.03 -10.00 20.28
CA LEU A 729 -18.61 -9.69 20.33
C LEU A 729 -17.76 -10.81 19.74
N GLU A 730 -17.98 -12.05 20.18
CA GLU A 730 -17.20 -13.20 19.69
C GLU A 730 -17.34 -13.42 18.18
N HIS A 731 -18.56 -13.29 17.64
CA HIS A 731 -18.78 -13.37 16.20
C HIS A 731 -18.11 -12.21 15.44
N GLN A 732 -18.11 -10.99 16.01
CA GLN A 732 -17.43 -9.84 15.42
C GLN A 732 -15.91 -10.06 15.37
N TRP A 733 -15.33 -10.55 16.45
CA TRP A 733 -13.90 -10.91 16.53
C TRP A 733 -13.52 -12.04 15.57
N ALA A 734 -14.41 -13.01 15.36
CA ALA A 734 -14.24 -14.08 14.38
C ALA A 734 -14.47 -13.64 12.92
N GLY A 735 -14.86 -12.38 12.68
CA GLY A 735 -15.18 -11.88 11.32
C GLY A 735 -16.50 -12.41 10.75
N HIS A 736 -17.33 -13.04 11.58
CA HIS A 736 -18.66 -13.56 11.22
C HIS A 736 -19.72 -12.45 11.30
N LEU A 737 -19.60 -11.47 10.40
CA LEU A 737 -20.35 -10.21 10.44
C LEU A 737 -21.87 -10.37 10.53
N GLU A 738 -22.46 -11.31 9.78
CA GLU A 738 -23.91 -11.54 9.76
C GLU A 738 -24.42 -12.10 11.10
N GLN A 739 -23.67 -13.07 11.66
CA GLN A 739 -24.00 -13.68 12.96
C GLN A 739 -23.82 -12.67 14.09
N ALA A 740 -22.77 -11.83 14.00
CA ALA A 740 -22.52 -10.73 14.91
C ALA A 740 -23.65 -9.70 14.88
N ALA A 741 -24.05 -9.24 13.69
CA ALA A 741 -25.12 -8.26 13.51
C ALA A 741 -26.44 -8.79 14.11
N LYS A 742 -26.83 -10.03 13.78
CA LYS A 742 -28.04 -10.65 14.30
C LYS A 742 -28.06 -10.73 15.83
N ALA A 743 -26.94 -11.14 16.45
CA ALA A 743 -26.84 -11.22 17.91
C ALA A 743 -26.94 -9.83 18.58
N LEU A 744 -26.29 -8.82 18.00
CA LEU A 744 -26.32 -7.44 18.50
C LEU A 744 -27.69 -6.76 18.30
N GLU A 745 -28.40 -7.05 17.21
CA GLU A 745 -29.78 -6.59 17.00
C GLU A 745 -30.72 -7.16 18.05
N THR A 746 -30.65 -8.49 18.24
CA THR A 746 -31.46 -9.18 19.25
C THR A 746 -31.15 -8.63 20.64
N THR A 747 -29.88 -8.28 20.91
CA THR A 747 -29.46 -7.60 22.15
C THR A 747 -30.20 -6.28 22.35
N LEU A 748 -30.28 -5.42 21.32
CA LEU A 748 -30.97 -4.14 21.40
C LEU A 748 -32.49 -4.29 21.54
N GLU A 749 -33.09 -5.26 20.86
CA GLU A 749 -34.51 -5.57 20.98
C GLU A 749 -34.86 -5.99 22.41
N GLN A 750 -34.08 -6.90 23.01
CA GLN A 750 -34.32 -7.34 24.39
C GLN A 750 -34.03 -6.23 25.41
N ALA A 751 -33.04 -5.36 25.15
CA ALA A 751 -32.76 -4.19 26.00
C ALA A 751 -33.92 -3.19 26.03
N ALA A 752 -34.63 -3.01 24.91
CA ALA A 752 -35.77 -2.11 24.81
C ALA A 752 -37.02 -2.62 25.58
N SER A 753 -37.10 -3.92 25.87
CA SER A 753 -38.23 -4.55 26.57
C SER A 753 -38.19 -4.51 28.11
N ASN A 754 -37.47 -3.55 28.72
CA ASN A 754 -37.40 -3.26 30.18
C ASN A 754 -36.62 -4.25 31.08
N ASP A 755 -35.57 -4.96 30.61
CA ASP A 755 -34.64 -5.66 31.52
C ASP A 755 -33.42 -4.76 31.84
N PRO A 756 -33.28 -4.20 33.07
CA PRO A 756 -32.27 -3.19 33.44
C PRO A 756 -30.83 -3.73 33.56
N ARG A 757 -30.50 -4.83 32.86
CA ARG A 757 -29.21 -5.51 32.97
C ARG A 757 -28.12 -4.97 32.06
N LEU A 758 -28.47 -4.19 31.03
CA LEU A 758 -27.50 -3.49 30.20
C LEU A 758 -27.41 -2.03 30.60
N SER A 759 -26.20 -1.56 30.86
CA SER A 759 -25.92 -0.13 31.04
C SER A 759 -26.12 0.65 29.74
N ASP A 760 -26.42 1.95 29.84
CA ASP A 760 -26.50 2.84 28.67
C ASP A 760 -25.22 2.82 27.83
N ALA A 761 -24.07 2.63 28.49
CA ALA A 761 -22.78 2.47 27.83
C ALA A 761 -22.72 1.20 26.96
N GLN A 762 -23.28 0.08 27.42
CA GLN A 762 -23.37 -1.16 26.65
C GLN A 762 -24.36 -1.04 25.49
N VAL A 763 -25.49 -0.35 25.67
CA VAL A 763 -26.44 -0.08 24.56
C VAL A 763 -25.78 0.78 23.48
N ALA A 764 -25.07 1.84 23.90
CA ALA A 764 -24.32 2.69 22.98
C ALA A 764 -23.19 1.95 22.26
N ASP A 765 -22.45 1.08 22.96
CA ASP A 765 -21.43 0.21 22.37
C ASP A 765 -22.05 -0.80 21.38
N THR A 766 -23.17 -1.42 21.72
CA THR A 766 -23.90 -2.36 20.85
C THR A 766 -24.30 -1.69 19.54
N ARG A 767 -24.88 -0.49 19.58
CA ARG A 767 -25.21 0.30 18.37
C ARG A 767 -23.96 0.61 17.54
N ARG A 768 -22.87 1.04 18.19
CA ARG A 768 -21.59 1.31 17.51
C ARG A 768 -21.07 0.07 16.79
N ARG A 769 -21.08 -1.09 17.45
CA ARG A 769 -20.60 -2.35 16.86
C ARG A 769 -21.47 -2.84 15.72
N LEU A 770 -22.79 -2.69 15.87
CA LEU A 770 -23.73 -3.04 14.82
C LEU A 770 -23.49 -2.19 13.56
N ALA A 771 -23.27 -0.88 13.73
CA ALA A 771 -22.86 0.00 12.63
C ALA A 771 -21.56 -0.48 11.95
N MET A 772 -20.57 -0.92 12.73
CA MET A 772 -19.31 -1.47 12.20
C MET A 772 -19.52 -2.77 11.41
N CYS A 773 -20.33 -3.72 11.93
CA CYS A 773 -20.64 -4.96 11.23
C CYS A 773 -21.28 -4.69 9.87
N TYR A 774 -22.24 -3.76 9.82
CA TYR A 774 -22.90 -3.35 8.59
C TYR A 774 -21.97 -2.61 7.62
N GLU A 775 -21.08 -1.74 8.11
CA GLU A 775 -20.08 -1.07 7.26
C GLU A 775 -19.11 -2.09 6.64
N ALA A 776 -18.65 -3.07 7.42
CA ALA A 776 -17.79 -4.14 6.93
C ALA A 776 -18.50 -5.06 5.92
N ALA A 777 -19.77 -5.41 6.17
CA ALA A 777 -20.59 -6.18 5.25
C ALA A 777 -20.80 -5.43 3.93
N ALA A 778 -21.06 -4.12 4.00
CA ALA A 778 -21.21 -3.27 2.82
C ALA A 778 -19.98 -3.30 1.90
N ARG A 779 -18.77 -3.24 2.48
CA ARG A 779 -17.51 -3.33 1.69
C ARG A 779 -17.33 -4.70 1.06
N ARG A 780 -17.59 -5.80 1.78
CA ARG A 780 -17.59 -7.17 1.20
C ARG A 780 -18.55 -7.30 0.00
N HIS A 781 -19.70 -6.64 0.05
CA HIS A 781 -20.63 -6.62 -1.07
C HIS A 781 -20.17 -5.71 -2.21
N GLU A 782 -19.52 -4.58 -1.92
CA GLU A 782 -18.90 -3.71 -2.93
C GLU A 782 -17.81 -4.45 -3.71
N ASP A 783 -16.93 -5.17 -3.01
CA ASP A 783 -15.85 -5.98 -3.62
C ASP A 783 -16.44 -7.03 -4.57
N ARG A 784 -17.53 -7.68 -4.14
CA ARG A 784 -18.31 -8.64 -4.95
C ARG A 784 -19.20 -7.98 -6.00
N ARG A 785 -19.10 -6.67 -6.20
CA ARG A 785 -19.90 -5.84 -7.13
C ARG A 785 -21.42 -5.93 -6.95
N ARG A 786 -21.88 -6.34 -5.77
CA ARG A 786 -23.32 -6.40 -5.39
C ARG A 786 -23.74 -5.07 -4.77
N LEU A 787 -23.84 -4.04 -5.62
CA LEU A 787 -24.05 -2.65 -5.19
C LEU A 787 -25.38 -2.42 -4.44
N ASP A 788 -26.44 -3.17 -4.75
CA ASP A 788 -27.72 -3.06 -4.03
C ASP A 788 -27.59 -3.49 -2.57
N LEU A 789 -26.94 -4.63 -2.32
CA LEU A 789 -26.65 -5.12 -0.97
C LEU A 789 -25.65 -4.22 -0.24
N ALA A 790 -24.65 -3.67 -0.95
CA ALA A 790 -23.71 -2.71 -0.37
C ALA A 790 -24.43 -1.43 0.08
N LEU A 791 -25.38 -0.93 -0.71
CA LEU A 791 -26.22 0.21 -0.36
C LEU A 791 -27.12 -0.10 0.85
N GLN A 792 -27.80 -1.25 0.86
CA GLN A 792 -28.65 -1.66 1.99
C GLN A 792 -27.87 -1.71 3.31
N ASN A 793 -26.73 -2.39 3.32
CA ASN A 793 -25.88 -2.48 4.51
C ASN A 793 -25.31 -1.10 4.93
N THR A 794 -24.99 -0.22 3.98
CA THR A 794 -24.51 1.15 4.32
C THR A 794 -25.61 1.99 4.97
N LEU A 795 -26.87 1.83 4.54
CA LEU A 795 -28.01 2.50 5.15
C LEU A 795 -28.31 1.95 6.55
N ALA A 796 -28.19 0.64 6.75
CA ALA A 796 -28.28 0.01 8.07
C ALA A 796 -27.16 0.52 9.01
N ALA A 797 -25.91 0.60 8.53
CA ALA A 797 -24.81 1.19 9.28
C ALA A 797 -25.10 2.65 9.66
N LEU A 798 -25.64 3.45 8.74
CA LEU A 798 -25.99 4.84 8.97
C LEU A 798 -27.07 4.99 10.06
N HIS A 799 -28.06 4.08 10.10
CA HIS A 799 -29.12 4.09 11.10
C HIS A 799 -28.57 3.92 12.53
N HIS A 800 -27.55 3.08 12.71
CA HIS A 800 -26.94 2.82 14.02
C HIS A 800 -25.76 3.75 14.36
N ALA A 801 -25.23 4.50 13.39
CA ALA A 801 -24.12 5.40 13.60
C ALA A 801 -24.50 6.59 14.50
N THR A 802 -23.78 6.77 15.60
CA THR A 802 -24.04 7.85 16.58
C THR A 802 -23.19 9.11 16.35
N GLN A 803 -22.01 8.96 15.71
CA GLN A 803 -21.09 10.08 15.49
C GLN A 803 -21.42 10.81 14.18
N ARG A 804 -21.60 12.14 14.25
CA ARG A 804 -21.90 13.00 13.08
C ARG A 804 -20.89 12.83 11.93
N LYS A 805 -19.59 12.75 12.22
CA LYS A 805 -18.55 12.53 11.21
C LYS A 805 -18.69 11.17 10.51
N ALA A 806 -19.03 10.11 11.26
CA ALA A 806 -19.29 8.78 10.70
C ALA A 806 -20.56 8.76 9.85
N GLN A 807 -21.63 9.44 10.29
CA GLN A 807 -22.86 9.59 9.51
C GLN A 807 -22.61 10.29 8.17
N CYS A 808 -21.84 11.39 8.16
CA CYS A 808 -21.44 12.07 6.92
C CYS A 808 -20.68 11.14 5.96
N ARG A 809 -19.72 10.36 6.46
CA ARG A 809 -18.96 9.39 5.66
C ARG A 809 -19.85 8.30 5.07
N LEU A 810 -20.76 7.73 5.87
CA LEU A 810 -21.69 6.69 5.42
C LEU A 810 -22.70 7.23 4.40
N ARG A 811 -23.22 8.46 4.58
CA ARG A 811 -24.07 9.13 3.58
C ARG A 811 -23.35 9.36 2.26
N LEU A 812 -22.08 9.78 2.31
CA LEU A 812 -21.26 9.97 1.12
C LEU A 812 -21.09 8.65 0.36
N ARG A 813 -20.79 7.55 1.06
CA ARG A 813 -20.67 6.20 0.47
C ARG A 813 -22.01 5.73 -0.12
N ALA A 814 -23.12 5.88 0.60
CA ALA A 814 -24.45 5.56 0.09
C ALA A 814 -24.80 6.35 -1.18
N ALA A 815 -24.46 7.65 -1.23
CA ALA A 815 -24.65 8.48 -2.41
C ALA A 815 -23.82 8.00 -3.62
N ARG A 816 -22.57 7.55 -3.39
CA ARG A 816 -21.73 6.93 -4.43
C ARG A 816 -22.34 5.64 -4.98
N TYR A 817 -22.90 4.78 -4.13
CA TYR A 817 -23.60 3.57 -4.59
C TYR A 817 -24.84 3.91 -5.40
N ARG A 818 -25.66 4.85 -4.93
CA ARG A 818 -26.83 5.34 -5.68
C ARG A 818 -26.45 5.91 -7.04
N GLN A 819 -25.35 6.65 -7.11
CA GLN A 819 -24.80 7.15 -8.38
C GLN A 819 -24.43 5.98 -9.32
N ARG A 820 -23.73 4.96 -8.83
CA ARG A 820 -23.37 3.78 -9.65
C ARG A 820 -24.59 2.96 -10.09
N LEU A 821 -25.63 2.90 -9.26
CA LEU A 821 -26.93 2.30 -9.56
C LEU A 821 -27.84 3.18 -10.42
N ARG A 822 -27.36 4.36 -10.86
CA ARG A 822 -28.11 5.36 -11.67
C ARG A 822 -29.36 5.92 -10.98
N GLN A 823 -29.40 5.89 -9.65
CA GLN A 823 -30.43 6.52 -8.83
C GLN A 823 -30.07 7.99 -8.59
N TRP A 824 -30.10 8.79 -9.66
CA TRP A 824 -29.49 10.13 -9.71
C TRP A 824 -30.03 11.11 -8.67
N GLU A 825 -31.36 11.21 -8.53
CA GLU A 825 -32.01 12.13 -7.59
C GLU A 825 -31.65 11.77 -6.15
N ALA A 826 -31.70 10.48 -5.79
CA ALA A 826 -31.34 9.99 -4.47
C ALA A 826 -29.84 10.14 -4.17
N ALA A 827 -28.98 10.04 -5.20
CA ALA A 827 -27.54 10.31 -5.07
C ALA A 827 -27.27 11.79 -4.81
N VAL A 828 -27.89 12.68 -5.58
CA VAL A 828 -27.84 14.13 -5.36
C VAL A 828 -28.33 14.45 -3.95
N ALA A 829 -29.51 13.95 -3.55
CA ALA A 829 -30.07 14.12 -2.22
C ALA A 829 -29.04 13.78 -1.13
N GLY A 830 -28.45 12.59 -1.18
CA GLY A 830 -27.42 12.13 -0.25
C GLY A 830 -26.18 13.03 -0.19
N TYR A 831 -25.63 13.45 -1.35
CA TYR A 831 -24.49 14.37 -1.37
C TYR A 831 -24.81 15.72 -0.73
N GLY A 832 -26.00 16.27 -0.92
CA GLY A 832 -26.32 17.57 -0.31
C GLY A 832 -26.57 17.51 1.20
N GLN A 833 -27.01 16.37 1.74
CA GLN A 833 -27.02 16.18 3.20
C GLN A 833 -25.59 16.25 3.75
N VAL A 834 -24.62 15.66 3.06
CA VAL A 834 -23.19 15.78 3.43
C VAL A 834 -22.72 17.23 3.33
N LEU A 835 -23.08 17.97 2.28
CA LEU A 835 -22.72 19.40 2.15
C LEU A 835 -23.30 20.27 3.27
N ALA A 836 -24.50 19.96 3.77
CA ALA A 836 -25.12 20.68 4.87
C ALA A 836 -24.40 20.45 6.20
N GLU A 837 -24.04 19.19 6.47
CA GLU A 837 -23.51 18.77 7.75
C GLU A 837 -21.98 18.91 7.87
N ALA A 838 -21.23 18.72 6.78
CA ALA A 838 -19.77 18.76 6.76
C ALA A 838 -19.22 20.20 6.77
N GLU A 839 -17.96 20.33 7.19
CA GLU A 839 -17.26 21.61 7.21
C GLU A 839 -16.90 22.08 5.79
N PRO A 840 -17.27 23.33 5.40
CA PRO A 840 -16.93 23.86 4.08
C PRO A 840 -15.42 23.85 3.81
N GLY A 841 -15.02 23.27 2.69
CA GLY A 841 -13.59 23.16 2.31
C GLY A 841 -12.87 21.95 2.90
N GLY A 842 -13.49 21.18 3.81
CA GLY A 842 -12.97 19.89 4.25
C GLY A 842 -13.14 18.78 3.20
N LEU A 843 -12.43 17.67 3.37
CA LEU A 843 -12.39 16.54 2.42
C LEU A 843 -13.80 16.01 2.08
N LEU A 844 -14.62 15.72 3.10
CA LEU A 844 -15.98 15.19 2.90
C LEU A 844 -16.90 16.15 2.13
N TRP A 845 -16.73 17.46 2.35
CA TRP A 845 -17.49 18.49 1.64
C TRP A 845 -17.03 18.59 0.17
N GLY A 846 -15.72 18.53 -0.07
CA GLY A 846 -15.13 18.48 -1.41
C GLY A 846 -15.58 17.26 -2.21
N ASP A 847 -15.56 16.08 -1.58
CA ASP A 847 -16.00 14.83 -2.19
C ASP A 847 -17.48 14.84 -2.57
N ALA A 848 -18.34 15.40 -1.70
CA ALA A 848 -19.77 15.53 -1.99
C ALA A 848 -20.03 16.49 -3.15
N ARG A 849 -19.31 17.63 -3.18
CA ARG A 849 -19.36 18.59 -4.28
C ARG A 849 -18.96 17.93 -5.61
N ASP A 850 -17.85 17.21 -5.61
CA ASP A 850 -17.30 16.59 -6.82
C ASP A 850 -18.14 15.39 -7.28
N GLY A 851 -18.77 14.67 -6.34
CA GLY A 851 -19.79 13.65 -6.61
C GLY A 851 -20.99 14.21 -7.36
N ILE A 852 -21.59 15.30 -6.86
CA ILE A 852 -22.70 16.00 -7.57
C ILE A 852 -22.22 16.44 -8.96
N ARG A 853 -21.01 16.99 -9.09
CA ARG A 853 -20.49 17.45 -10.40
C ARG A 853 -20.45 16.30 -11.41
N THR A 854 -20.07 15.11 -10.97
CA THR A 854 -20.04 13.90 -11.78
C THR A 854 -21.44 13.43 -12.18
N VAL A 855 -22.42 13.53 -11.28
CA VAL A 855 -23.83 13.27 -11.61
C VAL A 855 -24.34 14.26 -12.66
N LEU A 856 -24.05 15.55 -12.51
CA LEU A 856 -24.48 16.59 -13.45
C LEU A 856 -23.89 16.41 -14.85
N SER A 857 -22.64 15.95 -14.97
CA SER A 857 -22.01 15.71 -16.27
C SER A 857 -22.52 14.44 -16.97
N THR A 858 -23.06 13.49 -16.21
CA THR A 858 -23.51 12.19 -16.74
C THR A 858 -25.01 12.12 -16.98
N ALA A 859 -25.82 12.60 -16.04
CA ALA A 859 -27.29 12.56 -16.10
C ALA A 859 -27.92 13.90 -16.55
N GLY A 860 -27.12 14.97 -16.65
CA GLY A 860 -27.60 16.32 -16.96
C GLY A 860 -28.09 17.09 -15.73
N ARG A 861 -28.41 18.38 -15.89
CA ARG A 861 -28.80 19.26 -14.76
C ARG A 861 -30.26 19.10 -14.29
N ALA A 862 -31.11 18.40 -15.03
CA ALA A 862 -32.53 18.21 -14.69
C ALA A 862 -32.70 17.58 -13.29
N VAL A 863 -31.86 16.60 -12.95
CA VAL A 863 -31.85 15.92 -11.63
C VAL A 863 -31.42 16.82 -10.46
N TYR A 864 -31.03 18.07 -10.73
CA TYR A 864 -30.63 19.07 -9.74
C TYR A 864 -31.59 20.28 -9.70
N ALA A 865 -32.70 20.23 -10.45
CA ALA A 865 -33.61 21.37 -10.61
C ALA A 865 -34.18 21.90 -9.28
N GLU A 866 -34.57 21.01 -8.36
CA GLU A 866 -35.09 21.39 -7.04
C GLU A 866 -34.07 22.22 -6.25
N ARG A 867 -32.81 21.76 -6.23
CA ARG A 867 -31.72 22.47 -5.55
C ARG A 867 -31.29 23.74 -6.26
N GLU A 868 -31.42 23.77 -7.57
CA GLU A 868 -31.18 25.00 -8.34
C GLU A 868 -32.21 26.07 -7.97
N ARG A 869 -33.48 25.72 -7.77
CA ARG A 869 -34.52 26.65 -7.29
C ARG A 869 -34.19 27.18 -5.90
N ALA A 870 -33.86 26.30 -4.96
CA ALA A 870 -33.44 26.70 -3.61
C ALA A 870 -32.22 27.65 -3.64
N ALA A 871 -31.22 27.35 -4.47
CA ALA A 871 -30.07 28.23 -4.64
C ALA A 871 -30.44 29.60 -5.25
N GLN A 872 -31.42 29.65 -6.16
CA GLN A 872 -31.93 30.89 -6.73
C GLN A 872 -32.72 31.73 -5.71
N GLU A 873 -33.45 31.10 -4.79
CA GLU A 873 -34.14 31.80 -3.70
C GLU A 873 -33.16 32.48 -2.76
N HIS A 874 -32.10 31.77 -2.35
CA HIS A 874 -31.00 32.41 -1.65
C HIS A 874 -30.48 33.59 -2.48
N ARG A 875 -30.16 33.37 -3.78
CA ARG A 875 -29.73 34.39 -4.76
C ARG A 875 -30.69 35.60 -4.89
N ALA A 876 -31.97 35.46 -4.58
CA ALA A 876 -32.91 36.57 -4.68
C ALA A 876 -32.80 37.52 -3.47
N ARG A 877 -32.46 37.00 -2.28
CA ARG A 877 -32.41 37.76 -1.01
C ARG A 877 -31.27 38.79 -0.94
N ASN A 878 -30.23 38.61 -1.74
CA ASN A 878 -29.16 39.60 -1.97
C ASN A 878 -28.37 40.07 -0.74
N THR A 879 -28.11 39.19 0.24
CA THR A 879 -27.28 39.50 1.41
C THR A 879 -26.00 38.66 1.46
N ALA A 880 -24.98 39.14 2.17
CA ALA A 880 -23.70 38.43 2.29
C ALA A 880 -23.83 37.06 2.98
N ASP A 881 -24.69 36.94 3.99
CA ASP A 881 -24.91 35.67 4.71
C ASP A 881 -25.63 34.64 3.84
N GLU A 882 -26.59 35.08 3.02
CA GLU A 882 -27.27 34.23 2.04
C GLU A 882 -26.28 33.76 0.95
N TRP A 883 -25.27 34.57 0.58
CA TRP A 883 -24.19 34.16 -0.34
C TRP A 883 -23.31 33.09 0.26
N ARG A 884 -22.94 33.25 1.53
CA ARG A 884 -22.14 32.25 2.25
C ARG A 884 -22.92 30.94 2.37
N LEU A 885 -24.22 31.01 2.69
CA LEU A 885 -25.09 29.83 2.78
C LEU A 885 -25.25 29.13 1.43
N LEU A 886 -25.46 29.88 0.35
CA LEU A 886 -25.54 29.35 -1.01
C LEU A 886 -24.26 28.60 -1.39
N LEU A 887 -23.10 29.19 -1.14
CA LEU A 887 -21.82 28.55 -1.44
C LEU A 887 -21.54 27.32 -0.59
N ARG A 888 -22.08 27.28 0.63
CA ARG A 888 -21.97 26.13 1.54
C ARG A 888 -22.86 24.96 1.09
N LEU A 889 -24.14 25.23 0.80
CA LEU A 889 -25.15 24.20 0.56
C LEU A 889 -25.29 23.82 -0.92
N TYR A 890 -25.08 24.78 -1.82
CA TYR A 890 -25.30 24.64 -3.27
C TYR A 890 -24.08 25.03 -4.12
N PRO A 891 -22.87 24.51 -3.83
CA PRO A 891 -21.67 24.87 -4.58
C PRO A 891 -21.74 24.49 -6.07
N ASN A 892 -22.64 23.62 -6.49
CA ASN A 892 -22.76 23.18 -7.89
C ASN A 892 -23.85 23.91 -8.68
N SER A 893 -24.56 24.86 -8.04
CA SER A 893 -25.58 25.69 -8.69
C SER A 893 -24.97 26.67 -9.69
N LEU A 894 -25.75 27.06 -10.70
CA LEU A 894 -25.38 28.14 -11.62
C LEU A 894 -25.34 29.52 -10.94
N ALA A 895 -25.93 29.65 -9.74
CA ALA A 895 -25.89 30.84 -8.91
C ALA A 895 -24.56 30.98 -8.13
N ALA A 896 -23.85 29.90 -7.85
CA ALA A 896 -22.64 29.90 -7.02
C ALA A 896 -21.53 30.85 -7.53
N PRO A 897 -21.21 30.91 -8.84
CA PRO A 897 -20.24 31.88 -9.35
C PRO A 897 -20.67 33.34 -9.16
N ASN A 898 -21.97 33.63 -9.16
CA ASN A 898 -22.46 35.00 -8.91
C ASN A 898 -22.32 35.36 -7.43
N ALA A 899 -22.67 34.45 -6.52
CA ALA A 899 -22.47 34.63 -5.08
C ALA A 899 -21.00 34.87 -4.72
N LEU A 900 -20.07 34.07 -5.27
CA LEU A 900 -18.62 34.30 -5.09
C LEU A 900 -18.17 35.67 -5.60
N PHE A 901 -18.66 36.08 -6.77
CA PHE A 901 -18.30 37.38 -7.35
C PHE A 901 -18.82 38.54 -6.49
N ARG A 902 -20.06 38.46 -6.01
CA ARG A 902 -20.66 39.48 -5.12
C ARG A 902 -19.96 39.56 -3.77
N LEU A 903 -19.62 38.42 -3.15
CA LEU A 903 -18.84 38.40 -1.91
C LEU A 903 -17.44 39.00 -2.13
N ALA A 904 -16.78 38.67 -3.24
CA ALA A 904 -15.47 39.25 -3.56
C ALA A 904 -15.54 40.79 -3.72
N GLN A 905 -16.60 41.30 -4.33
CA GLN A 905 -16.84 42.75 -4.44
C GLN A 905 -17.07 43.39 -3.07
N LEU A 906 -17.85 42.74 -2.20
CA LEU A 906 -18.15 43.21 -0.85
C LEU A 906 -16.86 43.31 -0.01
N SER A 907 -16.07 42.22 0.06
CA SER A 907 -14.79 42.22 0.79
C SER A 907 -13.81 43.27 0.25
N ARG A 908 -13.82 43.51 -1.06
CA ARG A 908 -13.01 44.57 -1.66
C ARG A 908 -13.44 45.96 -1.20
N ASN A 909 -14.75 46.21 -1.13
CA ASN A 909 -15.30 47.49 -0.68
C ASN A 909 -15.07 47.72 0.82
N GLU A 910 -15.09 46.66 1.62
CA GLU A 910 -14.74 46.66 3.06
C GLU A 910 -13.23 46.84 3.32
N GLY A 911 -12.40 46.80 2.27
CA GLY A 911 -10.94 46.98 2.37
C GLY A 911 -10.15 45.67 2.56
N ASP A 912 -10.80 44.53 2.74
CA ASP A 912 -10.14 43.22 2.79
C ASP A 912 -9.75 42.72 1.39
N ARG A 913 -8.63 43.26 0.91
CA ARG A 913 -8.05 42.91 -0.40
C ARG A 913 -7.60 41.45 -0.47
N ALA A 914 -7.28 40.82 0.66
CA ALA A 914 -6.81 39.43 0.66
C ALA A 914 -7.97 38.45 0.44
N ALA A 915 -9.07 38.62 1.17
CA ALA A 915 -10.28 37.83 0.99
C ALA A 915 -10.88 38.02 -0.42
N ALA A 916 -10.91 39.25 -0.93
CA ALA A 916 -11.37 39.54 -2.29
C ALA A 916 -10.55 38.79 -3.35
N ARG A 917 -9.22 38.81 -3.26
CA ARG A 917 -8.34 38.06 -4.18
C ARG A 917 -8.56 36.56 -4.08
N LEU A 918 -8.67 36.01 -2.87
CA LEU A 918 -8.92 34.59 -2.66
C LEU A 918 -10.26 34.17 -3.30
N ALA A 919 -11.31 34.95 -3.13
CA ALA A 919 -12.63 34.69 -3.70
C ALA A 919 -12.64 34.76 -5.25
N PHE A 920 -12.00 35.78 -5.85
CA PHE A 920 -11.86 35.86 -7.31
C PHE A 920 -11.02 34.71 -7.89
N HIS A 921 -9.91 34.35 -7.21
CA HIS A 921 -9.10 33.20 -7.59
C HIS A 921 -9.90 31.90 -7.51
N ARG A 922 -10.65 31.69 -6.43
CA ARG A 922 -11.51 30.53 -6.24
C ARG A 922 -12.57 30.44 -7.36
N LEU A 923 -13.22 31.54 -7.71
CA LEU A 923 -14.19 31.59 -8.80
C LEU A 923 -13.56 31.14 -10.13
N ALA A 924 -12.41 31.71 -10.50
CA ALA A 924 -11.74 31.39 -11.76
C ALA A 924 -11.16 29.97 -11.82
N ARG A 925 -10.85 29.36 -10.66
CA ARG A 925 -10.37 27.98 -10.57
C ARG A 925 -11.52 26.96 -10.57
N GLU A 926 -12.55 27.21 -9.77
CA GLU A 926 -13.64 26.25 -9.53
C GLU A 926 -14.74 26.33 -10.60
N TYR A 927 -14.93 27.49 -11.23
CA TYR A 927 -16.00 27.74 -12.21
C TYR A 927 -15.47 28.36 -13.51
N PRO A 928 -14.53 27.72 -14.23
CA PRO A 928 -13.94 28.30 -15.44
C PRO A 928 -14.96 28.51 -16.58
N ARG A 929 -16.07 27.79 -16.60
CA ARG A 929 -17.14 27.98 -17.61
C ARG A 929 -18.14 29.08 -17.24
N SER A 930 -17.96 29.76 -16.11
CA SER A 930 -18.86 30.82 -15.66
C SER A 930 -18.67 32.10 -16.48
N PRO A 931 -19.75 32.84 -16.81
CA PRO A 931 -19.62 34.16 -17.43
C PRO A 931 -18.86 35.17 -16.54
N ASN A 932 -18.79 34.93 -15.22
CA ASN A 932 -18.06 35.78 -14.28
C ASN A 932 -16.57 35.41 -14.16
N ALA A 933 -16.12 34.27 -14.71
CA ALA A 933 -14.74 33.82 -14.63
C ALA A 933 -13.73 34.80 -15.27
N PRO A 934 -13.94 35.31 -16.49
CA PRO A 934 -13.01 36.27 -17.08
C PRO A 934 -13.02 37.62 -16.33
N ALA A 935 -14.18 38.08 -15.86
CA ALA A 935 -14.28 39.28 -15.01
C ALA A 935 -13.55 39.11 -13.67
N ALA A 936 -13.62 37.92 -13.06
CA ALA A 936 -12.88 37.61 -11.82
C ALA A 936 -11.36 37.57 -12.05
N LEU A 937 -10.89 37.00 -13.17
CA LEU A 937 -9.45 37.03 -13.53
C LEU A 937 -8.96 38.46 -13.76
N MET A 938 -9.77 39.31 -14.41
CA MET A 938 -9.45 40.73 -14.58
C MET A 938 -9.34 41.45 -13.23
N GLU A 939 -10.31 41.23 -12.33
CA GLU A 939 -10.28 41.83 -10.98
C GLU A 939 -9.14 41.27 -10.11
N LEU A 940 -8.78 40.00 -10.27
CA LEU A 940 -7.61 39.39 -9.63
C LEU A 940 -6.30 40.03 -10.13
N ALA A 941 -6.17 40.25 -11.44
CA ALA A 941 -5.02 40.92 -12.03
C ALA A 941 -4.89 42.37 -11.56
N ARG A 942 -6.00 43.12 -11.50
CA ARG A 942 -6.06 44.47 -10.90
C ARG A 942 -5.63 44.44 -9.43
N GLY A 943 -6.14 43.47 -8.66
CA GLY A 943 -5.75 43.27 -7.27
C GLY A 943 -4.25 43.06 -7.09
N TYR A 944 -3.61 42.23 -7.92
CA TYR A 944 -2.15 42.05 -7.88
C TYR A 944 -1.38 43.29 -8.32
N ALA A 945 -1.86 44.02 -9.34
CA ALA A 945 -1.23 45.25 -9.81
C ALA A 945 -1.27 46.36 -8.73
N THR A 946 -2.41 46.55 -8.07
CA THR A 946 -2.55 47.51 -6.96
C THR A 946 -1.74 47.12 -5.71
N GLY A 947 -1.44 45.83 -5.54
CA GLY A 947 -0.59 45.31 -4.47
C GLY A 947 0.90 45.26 -4.79
N GLY A 948 1.35 45.80 -5.94
CA GLY A 948 2.75 45.80 -6.36
C GLY A 948 3.27 44.49 -6.99
N ALA A 949 2.45 43.43 -7.04
CA ALA A 949 2.81 42.12 -7.58
C ALA A 949 2.69 42.04 -9.11
N ARG A 950 3.48 42.84 -9.84
CA ARG A 950 3.41 42.96 -11.31
C ARG A 950 3.61 41.65 -12.08
N ALA A 951 4.45 40.74 -11.59
CA ALA A 951 4.68 39.44 -12.24
C ALA A 951 3.41 38.56 -12.19
N MET A 952 2.76 38.49 -11.02
CA MET A 952 1.51 37.75 -10.84
C MET A 952 0.37 38.34 -11.67
N ALA A 953 0.26 39.67 -11.73
CA ALA A 953 -0.72 40.35 -12.59
C ALA A 953 -0.53 39.97 -14.08
N ARG A 954 0.71 39.98 -14.58
CA ARG A 954 1.02 39.53 -15.96
C ARG A 954 0.66 38.06 -16.19
N GLY A 955 0.97 37.18 -15.24
CA GLY A 955 0.60 35.76 -15.33
C GLY A 955 -0.91 35.54 -15.41
N VAL A 956 -1.69 36.25 -14.59
CA VAL A 956 -3.17 36.17 -14.60
C VAL A 956 -3.74 36.73 -15.90
N LEU A 957 -3.21 37.84 -16.42
CA LEU A 957 -3.64 38.40 -17.72
C LEU A 957 -3.30 37.48 -18.89
N ALA A 958 -2.12 36.83 -18.87
CA ALA A 958 -1.76 35.82 -19.86
C ALA A 958 -2.74 34.63 -19.83
N ARG A 959 -3.10 34.17 -18.63
CA ARG A 959 -4.12 33.12 -18.44
C ARG A 959 -5.48 33.55 -19.00
N LEU A 960 -5.93 34.78 -18.71
CA LEU A 960 -7.18 35.34 -19.22
C LEU A 960 -7.22 35.35 -20.76
N ARG A 961 -6.14 35.83 -21.42
CA ARG A 961 -6.04 35.86 -22.89
C ARG A 961 -6.04 34.46 -23.50
N ARG A 962 -5.36 33.51 -22.87
CA ARG A 962 -5.27 32.12 -23.34
C ARG A 962 -6.61 31.38 -23.19
N GLU A 963 -7.28 31.53 -22.05
CA GLU A 963 -8.51 30.78 -21.72
C GLU A 963 -9.78 31.45 -22.27
N TYR A 964 -9.79 32.78 -22.46
CA TYR A 964 -10.97 33.55 -22.87
C TYR A 964 -10.63 34.58 -23.98
N PRO A 965 -10.16 34.15 -25.16
CA PRO A 965 -9.66 35.05 -26.21
C PRO A 965 -10.72 35.98 -26.80
N LYS A 966 -12.01 35.63 -26.70
CA LYS A 966 -13.15 36.42 -27.21
C LYS A 966 -13.74 37.39 -26.17
N TRP A 967 -13.25 37.37 -24.93
CA TRP A 967 -13.81 38.20 -23.87
C TRP A 967 -13.26 39.63 -23.96
N GLN A 968 -14.15 40.62 -23.96
CA GLN A 968 -13.81 42.04 -23.92
C GLN A 968 -14.20 42.61 -22.56
N ALA A 969 -13.36 43.51 -22.04
CA ALA A 969 -13.69 44.20 -20.80
C ALA A 969 -14.95 45.06 -21.02
N PRO A 970 -15.93 45.05 -20.10
CA PRO A 970 -17.11 45.90 -20.24
C PRO A 970 -16.69 47.37 -20.27
N THR A 971 -17.00 48.03 -21.38
CA THR A 971 -16.72 49.44 -21.67
C THR A 971 -17.80 50.33 -21.05
N SER A 972 -17.94 50.35 -19.72
CA SER A 972 -18.49 51.45 -18.89
C SER A 972 -18.80 50.98 -17.46
N PRO A 973 -18.71 51.86 -16.44
CA PRO A 973 -19.23 51.58 -15.12
C PRO A 973 -20.77 51.62 -15.20
N THR A 974 -21.44 50.48 -15.06
CA THR A 974 -22.89 50.45 -14.80
C THR A 974 -23.19 51.35 -13.60
N PRO A 975 -24.12 52.32 -13.71
CA PRO A 975 -24.57 53.08 -12.56
C PRO A 975 -25.22 52.11 -11.59
N GLN A 976 -24.80 52.10 -10.33
CA GLN A 976 -25.60 51.52 -9.27
C GLN A 976 -26.95 52.28 -9.25
N PRO A 977 -28.11 51.61 -9.14
CA PRO A 977 -29.33 52.32 -8.82
C PRO A 977 -29.11 52.96 -7.45
N ARG A 978 -29.12 54.29 -7.38
CA ARG A 978 -29.21 55.01 -6.12
C ARG A 978 -30.49 54.54 -5.44
N ALA A 979 -30.36 53.87 -4.31
CA ALA A 979 -31.48 53.74 -3.38
C ALA A 979 -31.93 55.16 -3.04
N ALA A 980 -33.21 55.45 -3.23
CA ALA A 980 -33.82 56.67 -2.71
C ALA A 980 -33.74 56.60 -1.18
N VAL A 981 -32.78 57.35 -0.62
CA VAL A 981 -32.78 57.70 0.80
C VAL A 981 -33.64 58.96 0.90
N PRO A 982 -34.67 59.01 1.77
CA PRO A 982 -35.40 60.25 2.01
C PRO A 982 -34.44 61.26 2.63
N HIS A 983 -34.51 62.50 2.17
CA HIS A 983 -33.86 63.64 2.82
C HIS A 983 -34.31 63.71 4.28
N ASP A 984 -33.34 63.73 5.20
CA ASP A 984 -33.50 64.36 6.49
C ASP A 984 -32.32 65.33 6.67
N GLU A 985 -32.64 66.55 7.08
CA GLU A 985 -31.73 67.68 7.20
C GLU A 985 -30.95 67.62 8.52
N GLY A 986 -29.73 68.17 8.50
CA GLY A 986 -28.98 68.55 9.69
C GLY A 986 -27.87 67.57 10.10
N ASP A 987 -26.60 67.91 9.85
CA ASP A 987 -25.77 68.60 10.84
C ASP A 987 -24.28 68.57 10.41
N THR A 988 -23.51 69.52 10.93
CA THR A 988 -22.23 70.05 10.42
C THR A 988 -20.94 69.28 10.83
N GLY A 989 -20.09 68.95 9.84
CA GLY A 989 -18.59 68.90 9.84
C GLY A 989 -17.82 67.92 10.77
N PRO A 990 -16.47 67.77 10.63
CA PRO A 990 -15.57 68.13 9.52
C PRO A 990 -14.71 66.95 8.96
N GLU A 991 -14.36 67.09 7.68
CA GLU A 991 -13.13 66.69 6.99
C GLU A 991 -12.41 65.35 7.32
N ALA A 992 -12.60 64.36 6.44
CA ALA A 992 -11.62 63.29 6.20
C ALA A 992 -11.11 63.33 4.76
N MET A 993 -9.78 63.47 4.66
CA MET A 993 -8.93 63.58 3.48
C MET A 993 -9.22 62.49 2.42
N LEU A 994 -9.96 62.84 1.35
CA LEU A 994 -10.17 61.95 0.20
C LEU A 994 -8.99 62.04 -0.77
N ALA A 995 -8.23 60.95 -0.85
CA ALA A 995 -7.25 60.71 -1.92
C ALA A 995 -7.95 60.78 -3.29
N ARG A 996 -7.44 61.66 -4.17
CA ARG A 996 -7.90 61.82 -5.56
C ARG A 996 -7.85 60.47 -6.31
N PRO A 997 -8.84 60.16 -7.16
CA PRO A 997 -8.70 59.06 -8.11
C PRO A 997 -7.59 59.38 -9.13
N PRO A 998 -6.81 58.38 -9.60
CA PRO A 998 -5.75 58.62 -10.57
C PRO A 998 -6.34 59.13 -11.90
N SER A 999 -5.62 60.07 -12.52
CA SER A 999 -6.03 60.68 -13.78
C SER A 999 -6.04 59.66 -14.93
N LYS A 1000 -6.89 59.94 -15.93
CA LYS A 1000 -7.06 59.19 -17.19
C LYS A 1000 -5.75 58.81 -17.90
N ALA A 1001 -4.63 59.48 -17.61
CA ALA A 1001 -3.32 59.18 -18.19
C ALA A 1001 -2.72 57.85 -17.72
N ALA A 1002 -3.04 57.37 -16.51
CA ALA A 1002 -2.52 56.10 -16.00
C ALA A 1002 -3.19 54.86 -16.65
N LEU A 1003 -4.37 55.03 -17.25
CA LEU A 1003 -5.13 53.96 -17.91
C LEU A 1003 -4.71 53.70 -19.36
N ALA A 1004 -3.91 54.58 -19.96
CA ALA A 1004 -3.51 54.46 -21.37
C ALA A 1004 -2.11 53.84 -21.59
N SER A 1005 -1.33 53.57 -20.53
CA SER A 1005 0.02 52.97 -20.64
C SER A 1005 0.13 51.53 -20.10
N LEU A 1006 -1.01 50.88 -19.80
CA LEU A 1006 -1.16 49.47 -19.43
C LEU A 1006 -1.93 48.73 -20.52
#